data_AF-A0A257UE38-F1
#
_entry.id   AF-A0A257UE38-F1
#
_cell.length_a   1.000
_cell.length_b   1.000
_cell.length_c   1.000
_cell.angle_alpha   90.00
_cell.angle_beta   90.00
_cell.angle_gamma   90.00
#
_symmetry.space_group_name_H-M   'P 1'
#
loop_
_entity.id
_entity.type
_entity.pdbx_description
1 polymer ?
#
loop_
_entity_poly.entity_id
_entity_poly.type
_entity_poly.pdbx_seq_one_letter_code
_entity_poly.pdbx_strand_id
1 'polypeptide(L)'
;QGLYTASVSVSHENAPAVSVSPTATVSDPAVVATAVAVSTVVGDGSPQLVATFTDPGGAETGVSDYATSIDWGDGQTSAGTISGPVNGVFSVTGVHGYANVGTYAVAVTIAHDSATATVVQPSATITRASTTTQLTPSATTSYFGQSITFTATVSVVSPGSGTPSGSVDFVDTTTGVDLGTGTLFGGVARLSVADLPVGMNTVQATYVATANFLTSGATAGETIQQSVIVLNGTASGALTLSGNASLTFPQTQGLVEVDSTSSTALKLSGNAVVNAGLVQVVGGYSTSANATISPQPTTGAPAALDDPLAALPAPAGGTSLGAVTVGGNSSLTISSGVYKQISVSGNGNLTMEPGVYIITGGGFSVSGNASITGDGVMIYNAGSNYPSTGGSYGYVNLSGGGKISLSPETTGAYAGILVFQSRDNAQPLTLSGNGVAGMSGAVYAPGAAATISGNASLDLPLIVGKLTLSGNAVFNDVAAQPSATSTVYTPAQIRAAYGLNGVTFDGAGQTIAIVDAYDDPAIFSAVDTFDNQFGISSTGTTLYDQYGSASSFLSVANQSGQSAPLPATDPAGAGHDNWEVEETLDVEWAHAMAPGARIVLVEANSQSLGDLMSAVATAADLPGVSVVSMSWGFVEGRDVLAADEAMYDSYLTTPAGHQGVTFVASTGDYGANVPQYPAFSPNVVAVGGTSLYLNGDGSYQSESGWGGVDSASGLMIGGGGGVSQFEREPAYQSGVQSTGYRTTPDVSFVADPNTGAWIADTYNLSAGNPWEIVGGTSLSAPSFAALFALVNQGRVAAGEATLNSNSPTEAQQALYSLPTSDYHDVTTGSNGYSAGAGYDLVTGLGTPVANLLVPDLVAYNGAGNNPSWQVTVTTANAVPSGSGNTTVINAEINALPVFDAVMGDGATAIGTDDAGAEPGFSGLGVATDAEHGTSQALVGSALQSAPLVVGTSELVPAAPDLLAPPSGATDLLLAADGFFLDVMSSGDGATALIGTGGAARQQGPSGDDVLIGGDGDDLLIGGDGQGLLVGGMAAANVGGKSSLGQAVPDWFDELAGAVAAGMDDGAAGVDDSAAFDELWAAWEELADWT
;
A
#
# COMPACT_ATOMS: atom_id res chain seq x y z
N GLN A 1 0.22 -71.90 26.59
CA GLN A 1 1.19 -72.15 27.67
C GLN A 1 0.62 -73.10 28.72
N GLY A 2 1.46 -73.86 29.44
CA GLY A 2 0.99 -74.74 30.52
C GLY A 2 1.86 -75.97 30.78
N LEU A 3 1.46 -76.75 31.79
CA LEU A 3 2.06 -78.05 32.08
C LEU A 3 1.32 -79.11 31.25
N TYR A 4 1.94 -79.57 30.18
CA TYR A 4 1.38 -80.60 29.31
C TYR A 4 1.93 -81.96 29.72
N THR A 5 1.06 -82.95 29.83
CA THR A 5 1.48 -84.31 30.11
C THR A 5 1.43 -85.10 28.81
N ALA A 6 2.58 -85.48 28.26
CA ALA A 6 2.62 -86.40 27.13
C ALA A 6 2.47 -87.82 27.66
N SER A 7 1.70 -88.68 27.00
CA SER A 7 1.60 -90.10 27.35
C SER A 7 2.32 -90.92 26.28
N VAL A 8 3.38 -91.62 26.67
CA VAL A 8 4.12 -92.52 25.79
C VAL A 8 3.86 -93.95 26.25
N SER A 9 3.13 -94.72 25.46
CA SER A 9 2.90 -96.15 25.69
C SER A 9 3.77 -96.98 24.75
N VAL A 10 4.51 -97.93 25.32
CA VAL A 10 5.30 -98.90 24.56
C VAL A 10 4.67 -100.27 24.76
N SER A 11 4.23 -100.89 23.67
CA SER A 11 3.75 -102.27 23.63
C SER A 11 4.73 -103.14 22.83
N HIS A 12 4.84 -104.40 23.24
CA HIS A 12 5.61 -105.42 22.52
C HIS A 12 4.73 -106.66 22.37
N GLU A 13 4.29 -106.92 21.14
CA GLU A 13 3.39 -108.02 20.81
C GLU A 13 2.14 -108.02 21.72
N ASN A 14 1.89 -109.11 22.46
CA ASN A 14 0.75 -109.29 23.36
C ASN A 14 1.03 -108.84 24.82
N ALA A 15 2.18 -108.23 25.10
CA ALA A 15 2.50 -107.76 26.46
C ALA A 15 1.70 -106.49 26.80
N PRO A 16 1.24 -106.31 28.05
CA PRO A 16 0.56 -105.08 28.48
C PRO A 16 1.45 -103.86 28.21
N ALA A 17 0.89 -102.83 27.58
CA ALA A 17 1.64 -101.62 27.28
C ALA A 17 2.13 -100.95 28.58
N VAL A 18 3.41 -100.58 28.61
CA VAL A 18 3.97 -99.78 29.71
C VAL A 18 3.91 -98.33 29.28
N SER A 19 3.24 -97.50 30.08
CA SER A 19 3.12 -96.06 29.81
C SER A 19 3.96 -95.25 30.78
N VAL A 20 4.65 -94.24 30.25
CA VAL A 20 5.26 -93.16 31.03
C VAL A 20 4.61 -91.84 30.64
N SER A 21 4.45 -90.95 31.61
CA SER A 21 3.78 -89.67 31.43
C SER A 21 4.74 -88.51 31.71
N PRO A 22 5.73 -88.26 30.82
CA PRO A 22 6.60 -87.10 30.99
C PRO A 22 5.79 -85.81 30.91
N THR A 23 6.06 -84.90 31.84
CA THR A 23 5.52 -83.55 31.79
C THR A 23 6.46 -82.66 30.99
N ALA A 24 5.92 -81.91 30.04
CA ALA A 24 6.58 -80.82 29.34
C ALA A 24 5.95 -79.51 29.78
N THR A 25 6.77 -78.61 30.32
CA THR A 25 6.34 -77.24 30.61
C THR A 25 6.62 -76.41 29.38
N VAL A 26 5.58 -75.81 28.79
CA VAL A 26 5.71 -74.88 27.66
C VAL A 26 5.41 -73.48 28.19
N SER A 27 6.44 -72.65 28.25
CA SER A 27 6.37 -71.23 28.62
C SER A 27 6.62 -70.35 27.40
N ASP A 28 6.04 -69.16 27.39
CA ASP A 28 6.42 -68.15 26.40
C ASP A 28 7.83 -67.62 26.64
N PRO A 29 8.64 -67.37 25.59
CA PRO A 29 9.75 -66.45 25.71
C PRO A 29 9.31 -65.05 26.15
N ALA A 30 10.20 -64.34 26.85
CA ALA A 30 10.00 -62.91 27.10
C ALA A 30 10.04 -62.13 25.78
N VAL A 31 9.28 -61.04 25.71
CA VAL A 31 9.27 -60.14 24.54
C VAL A 31 10.65 -59.51 24.33
N VAL A 32 11.00 -59.26 23.06
CA VAL A 32 12.24 -58.56 22.70
C VAL A 32 11.91 -57.09 22.44
N ALA A 33 12.27 -56.22 23.38
CA ALA A 33 11.93 -54.81 23.33
C ALA A 33 13.14 -53.93 22.98
N THR A 34 12.87 -52.82 22.28
CA THR A 34 13.83 -51.78 21.93
C THR A 34 13.35 -50.44 22.50
N ALA A 35 14.23 -49.73 23.21
CA ALA A 35 13.94 -48.40 23.72
C ALA A 35 13.87 -47.37 22.58
N VAL A 36 12.92 -46.45 22.67
CA VAL A 36 12.80 -45.30 21.75
C VAL A 36 13.00 -44.02 22.55
N ALA A 37 14.05 -43.25 22.23
CA ALA A 37 14.33 -41.99 22.91
C ALA A 37 13.25 -40.94 22.58
N VAL A 38 12.91 -40.13 23.57
CA VAL A 38 11.93 -39.05 23.45
C VAL A 38 12.66 -37.71 23.49
N SER A 39 12.30 -36.81 22.57
CA SER A 39 12.78 -35.44 22.55
C SER A 39 11.60 -34.49 22.38
N THR A 40 11.32 -33.68 23.40
CA THR A 40 10.21 -32.72 23.37
C THR A 40 10.51 -31.49 24.23
N VAL A 41 9.54 -30.62 24.44
CA VAL A 41 9.61 -29.40 25.24
C VAL A 41 8.89 -29.55 26.58
N VAL A 42 9.20 -28.66 27.52
CA VAL A 42 8.54 -28.60 28.81
C VAL A 42 7.00 -28.49 28.65
N GLY A 43 6.27 -29.26 29.45
CA GLY A 43 4.81 -29.25 29.46
C GLY A 43 4.14 -29.94 28.26
N ASP A 44 4.88 -30.56 27.33
CA ASP A 44 4.28 -31.33 26.22
C ASP A 44 3.48 -32.54 26.74
N GLY A 45 2.17 -32.51 26.52
CA GLY A 45 1.24 -33.59 26.89
C GLY A 45 0.86 -34.51 25.73
N SER A 46 1.61 -34.51 24.63
CA SER A 46 1.32 -35.32 23.45
C SER A 46 1.71 -36.79 23.67
N PRO A 47 1.04 -37.75 23.02
CA PRO A 47 1.46 -39.15 23.05
C PRO A 47 2.85 -39.35 22.42
N GLN A 48 3.75 -39.97 23.17
CA GLN A 48 5.14 -40.25 22.78
C GLN A 48 5.36 -41.76 22.64
N LEU A 49 6.04 -42.19 21.58
CA LEU A 49 6.50 -43.57 21.42
C LEU A 49 7.74 -43.79 22.29
N VAL A 50 7.67 -44.70 23.26
CA VAL A 50 8.75 -44.91 24.24
C VAL A 50 9.46 -46.26 24.09
N ALA A 51 8.80 -47.24 23.47
CA ALA A 51 9.40 -48.54 23.17
C ALA A 51 8.68 -49.23 22.00
N THR A 52 9.37 -50.14 21.35
CA THR A 52 8.76 -51.15 20.46
C THR A 52 9.14 -52.53 20.94
N PHE A 53 8.35 -53.56 20.62
CA PHE A 53 8.71 -54.93 20.93
C PHE A 53 8.18 -55.94 19.92
N THR A 54 8.84 -57.09 19.83
CA THR A 54 8.35 -58.27 19.13
C THR A 54 8.12 -59.41 20.10
N ASP A 55 7.18 -60.28 19.76
CA ASP A 55 6.94 -61.53 20.47
C ASP A 55 7.60 -62.69 19.71
N PRO A 56 8.70 -63.28 20.21
CA PRO A 56 9.35 -64.42 19.56
C PRO A 56 8.50 -65.69 19.54
N GLY A 57 7.49 -65.80 20.42
CA GLY A 57 6.51 -66.89 20.45
C GLY A 57 5.46 -66.80 19.34
N GLY A 58 5.37 -65.64 18.69
CA GLY A 58 4.29 -65.26 17.77
C GLY A 58 3.34 -64.28 18.43
N ALA A 59 2.82 -63.31 17.68
CA ALA A 59 1.91 -62.32 18.23
C ALA A 59 0.56 -62.96 18.62
N GLU A 60 0.13 -62.72 19.86
CA GLU A 60 -1.17 -63.19 20.36
C GLU A 60 -2.34 -62.42 19.70
N THR A 61 -3.52 -63.05 19.65
CA THR A 61 -4.68 -62.53 18.90
C THR A 61 -5.30 -61.24 19.46
N GLY A 62 -4.80 -60.72 20.59
CA GLY A 62 -5.20 -59.43 21.18
C GLY A 62 -4.11 -58.80 22.04
N VAL A 63 -4.12 -57.46 22.16
CA VAL A 63 -3.14 -56.72 22.99
C VAL A 63 -3.33 -56.88 24.50
N SER A 64 -4.42 -57.56 24.94
CA SER A 64 -4.76 -57.75 26.36
C SER A 64 -3.81 -58.68 27.11
N ASP A 65 -3.04 -59.49 26.40
CA ASP A 65 -2.07 -60.43 26.97
C ASP A 65 -0.74 -59.74 27.32
N TYR A 66 -0.59 -58.49 26.88
CA TYR A 66 0.53 -57.62 27.22
C TYR A 66 0.09 -56.52 28.18
N ALA A 67 0.90 -56.25 29.19
CA ALA A 67 0.74 -55.10 30.08
C ALA A 67 2.00 -54.25 30.04
N THR A 68 1.85 -52.93 30.12
CA THR A 68 2.97 -52.01 30.18
C THR A 68 2.86 -51.07 31.38
N SER A 69 4.00 -50.55 31.81
CA SER A 69 4.09 -49.44 32.76
C SER A 69 5.33 -48.62 32.44
N ILE A 70 5.18 -47.30 32.40
CA ILE A 70 6.23 -46.33 32.09
C ILE A 70 6.52 -45.54 33.36
N ASP A 71 7.75 -45.59 33.86
CA ASP A 71 8.30 -44.65 34.84
C ASP A 71 9.03 -43.54 34.07
N TRP A 72 8.58 -42.30 34.22
CA TRP A 72 9.09 -41.17 33.46
C TRP A 72 10.38 -40.59 34.02
N GLY A 73 10.89 -41.13 35.14
CA GLY A 73 12.18 -40.73 35.70
C GLY A 73 12.16 -39.40 36.47
N ASP A 74 10.99 -38.78 36.61
CA ASP A 74 10.73 -37.61 37.47
C ASP A 74 9.89 -37.97 38.72
N GLY A 75 9.71 -39.27 38.97
CA GLY A 75 8.92 -39.82 40.08
C GLY A 75 7.47 -40.12 39.73
N GLN A 76 7.04 -39.88 38.49
CA GLN A 76 5.69 -40.18 38.00
C GLN A 76 5.67 -41.43 37.11
N THR A 77 4.57 -42.18 37.16
CA THR A 77 4.37 -43.40 36.36
C THR A 77 3.04 -43.39 35.61
N SER A 78 2.97 -43.97 34.40
CA SER A 78 1.73 -44.20 33.65
C SER A 78 1.64 -45.62 33.08
N ALA A 79 0.44 -46.07 32.71
CA ALA A 79 0.23 -47.44 32.22
C ALA A 79 0.69 -47.68 30.77
N GLY A 80 0.87 -46.63 29.95
CA GLY A 80 1.16 -46.75 28.51
C GLY A 80 0.06 -47.48 27.71
N THR A 81 0.11 -47.33 26.39
CA THR A 81 -0.84 -47.93 25.44
C THR A 81 -0.07 -48.78 24.45
N ILE A 82 -0.51 -50.02 24.26
CA ILE A 82 0.09 -50.96 23.31
C ILE A 82 -0.74 -50.95 22.02
N SER A 83 -0.09 -50.83 20.86
CA SER A 83 -0.73 -50.88 19.55
C SER A 83 0.04 -51.75 18.56
N GLY A 84 -0.65 -52.21 17.50
CA GLY A 84 -0.11 -53.18 16.54
C GLY A 84 -0.60 -54.62 16.79
N PRO A 85 0.08 -55.64 16.25
CA PRO A 85 1.37 -55.52 15.56
C PRO A 85 1.22 -55.07 14.09
N VAL A 86 2.16 -54.25 13.61
CA VAL A 86 2.35 -53.97 12.18
C VAL A 86 3.64 -54.64 11.75
N ASN A 87 3.59 -55.54 10.77
CA ASN A 87 4.73 -56.37 10.36
C ASN A 87 5.40 -57.13 11.54
N GLY A 88 4.61 -57.56 12.52
CA GLY A 88 5.09 -58.32 13.68
C GLY A 88 5.70 -57.48 14.82
N VAL A 89 5.63 -56.14 14.75
CA VAL A 89 6.16 -55.22 15.78
C VAL A 89 5.02 -54.48 16.48
N PHE A 90 5.01 -54.51 17.81
CA PHE A 90 4.14 -53.71 18.67
C PHE A 90 4.81 -52.41 19.08
N SER A 91 4.00 -51.37 19.31
CA SER A 91 4.42 -50.05 19.78
C SER A 91 3.86 -49.77 21.17
N VAL A 92 4.67 -49.16 22.03
CA VAL A 92 4.26 -48.69 23.36
C VAL A 92 4.30 -47.16 23.38
N THR A 93 3.13 -46.54 23.45
CA THR A 93 2.99 -45.08 23.56
C THR A 93 2.59 -44.65 24.97
N GLY A 94 3.01 -43.47 25.41
CA GLY A 94 2.62 -42.90 26.69
C GLY A 94 2.49 -41.39 26.62
N VAL A 95 1.71 -40.80 27.53
CA VAL A 95 1.53 -39.35 27.65
C VAL A 95 2.12 -38.89 28.97
N HIS A 96 3.02 -37.91 28.92
CA HIS A 96 3.58 -37.27 30.12
C HIS A 96 4.20 -35.90 29.81
N GLY A 97 3.78 -34.88 30.56
CA GLY A 97 4.34 -33.52 30.48
C GLY A 97 5.34 -33.27 31.60
N TYR A 98 6.61 -33.09 31.23
CA TYR A 98 7.66 -32.75 32.18
C TYR A 98 7.57 -31.29 32.62
N ALA A 99 7.68 -31.02 33.92
CA ALA A 99 7.57 -29.67 34.47
C ALA A 99 8.84 -28.82 34.31
N ASN A 100 9.99 -29.44 34.02
CA ASN A 100 11.27 -28.74 33.89
C ASN A 100 12.10 -29.28 32.72
N VAL A 101 12.99 -28.42 32.21
CA VAL A 101 14.02 -28.77 31.23
C VAL A 101 15.04 -29.72 31.85
N GLY A 102 15.46 -30.74 31.11
CA GLY A 102 16.44 -31.71 31.59
C GLY A 102 16.48 -33.00 30.79
N THR A 103 17.31 -33.93 31.25
CA THR A 103 17.36 -35.29 30.73
C THR A 103 16.88 -36.24 31.81
N TYR A 104 15.88 -37.06 31.47
CA TYR A 104 15.24 -38.00 32.38
C TYR A 104 15.49 -39.44 31.92
N ALA A 105 15.78 -40.31 32.90
CA ALA A 105 15.94 -41.73 32.67
C ALA A 105 14.57 -42.40 32.77
N VAL A 106 13.96 -42.69 31.62
CA VAL A 106 12.64 -43.34 31.55
C VAL A 106 12.85 -44.85 31.61
N ALA A 107 11.95 -45.57 32.28
CA ALA A 107 11.92 -47.03 32.29
C ALA A 107 10.57 -47.55 31.81
N VAL A 108 10.57 -48.35 30.75
CA VAL A 108 9.37 -49.00 30.20
C VAL A 108 9.44 -50.48 30.55
N THR A 109 8.46 -50.96 31.32
CA THR A 109 8.33 -52.37 31.70
C THR A 109 7.20 -52.98 30.88
N ILE A 110 7.49 -54.06 30.14
CA ILE A 110 6.53 -54.79 29.32
C ILE A 110 6.41 -56.21 29.89
N ALA A 111 5.23 -56.56 30.38
CA ALA A 111 4.90 -57.87 30.88
C ALA A 111 4.07 -58.65 29.85
N HIS A 112 4.34 -59.95 29.74
CA HIS A 112 3.62 -60.90 28.90
C HIS A 112 3.31 -62.14 29.74
N ASP A 113 2.04 -62.35 30.08
CA ASP A 113 1.56 -63.46 30.93
C ASP A 113 2.43 -63.72 32.19
N SER A 114 3.04 -64.91 32.24
CA SER A 114 3.92 -65.40 33.30
C SER A 114 5.41 -65.34 32.92
N ALA A 115 5.72 -64.81 31.73
CA ALA A 115 7.10 -64.58 31.31
C ALA A 115 7.72 -63.47 32.17
N THR A 116 9.06 -63.48 32.25
CA THR A 116 9.77 -62.41 32.97
C THR A 116 9.57 -61.10 32.21
N ALA A 117 9.10 -60.05 32.90
CA ALA A 117 8.88 -58.75 32.28
C ALA A 117 10.18 -58.16 31.73
N THR A 118 10.11 -57.61 30.52
CA THR A 118 11.24 -56.96 29.85
C THR A 118 11.24 -55.48 30.21
N VAL A 119 12.38 -54.97 30.69
CA VAL A 119 12.56 -53.55 31.01
C VAL A 119 13.54 -52.92 30.03
N VAL A 120 13.14 -51.85 29.38
CA VAL A 120 14.02 -51.03 28.52
C VAL A 120 14.07 -49.61 29.06
N GLN A 121 15.21 -48.93 28.87
CA GLN A 121 15.44 -47.58 29.42
C GLN A 121 15.64 -46.54 28.32
N PRO A 122 14.57 -45.96 27.76
CA PRO A 122 14.70 -44.80 26.89
C PRO A 122 15.17 -43.55 27.66
N SER A 123 15.84 -42.63 26.97
CA SER A 123 16.13 -41.30 27.50
C SER A 123 15.05 -40.32 27.04
N ALA A 124 14.58 -39.46 27.93
CA ALA A 124 13.76 -38.30 27.57
C ALA A 124 14.59 -37.02 27.69
N THR A 125 14.75 -36.28 26.59
CA THR A 125 15.41 -34.96 26.59
C THR A 125 14.37 -33.87 26.43
N ILE A 126 14.26 -33.02 27.44
CA ILE A 126 13.25 -31.96 27.54
C ILE A 126 13.95 -30.63 27.36
N THR A 127 13.59 -29.92 26.30
CA THR A 127 14.09 -28.58 25.98
C THR A 127 13.08 -27.50 26.40
N ARG A 128 13.47 -26.24 26.27
CA ARG A 128 12.61 -25.09 26.63
C ARG A 128 11.48 -24.96 25.63
N ALA A 129 10.28 -24.61 26.10
CA ALA A 129 9.17 -24.32 25.21
C ALA A 129 9.32 -22.93 24.58
N SER A 130 8.98 -22.81 23.29
CA SER A 130 8.88 -21.53 22.58
C SER A 130 7.73 -20.70 23.14
N THR A 131 7.86 -19.38 23.09
CA THR A 131 6.81 -18.44 23.49
C THR A 131 6.49 -17.49 22.35
N THR A 132 5.31 -16.89 22.37
CA THR A 132 4.96 -15.70 21.60
C THR A 132 4.72 -14.54 22.55
N THR A 133 5.07 -13.33 22.12
CA THR A 133 4.73 -12.09 22.82
C THR A 133 3.80 -11.29 21.91
N GLN A 134 2.74 -10.71 22.46
CA GLN A 134 1.91 -9.69 21.82
C GLN A 134 2.07 -8.41 22.61
N LEU A 135 2.24 -7.28 21.92
CA LEU A 135 2.35 -5.96 22.54
C LEU A 135 1.17 -5.08 22.11
N THR A 136 0.52 -4.44 23.07
CA THR A 136 -0.60 -3.53 22.81
C THR A 136 -0.47 -2.27 23.66
N PRO A 137 -0.35 -1.07 23.07
CA PRO A 137 -0.42 0.19 23.79
C PRO A 137 -1.86 0.52 24.20
N SER A 138 -2.04 1.40 25.20
CA SER A 138 -3.37 1.79 25.72
C SER A 138 -4.17 2.67 24.76
N ALA A 139 -3.50 3.31 23.81
CA ALA A 139 -4.01 4.03 22.66
C ALA A 139 -3.04 3.75 21.50
N THR A 140 -3.39 4.11 20.26
CA THR A 140 -2.46 4.11 19.10
C THR A 140 -1.97 5.53 18.76
N THR A 141 -2.62 6.53 19.37
CA THR A 141 -2.33 7.95 19.25
C THR A 141 -2.55 8.60 20.61
N SER A 142 -1.55 9.33 21.08
CA SER A 142 -1.56 10.04 22.36
C SER A 142 -0.94 11.43 22.19
N TYR A 143 -0.94 12.25 23.25
CA TYR A 143 -0.31 13.56 23.23
C TYR A 143 0.98 13.56 24.07
N PHE A 144 1.94 14.41 23.72
CA PHE A 144 3.18 14.56 24.48
C PHE A 144 2.89 14.88 25.95
N GLY A 145 3.47 14.12 26.87
CA GLY A 145 3.19 14.20 28.30
C GLY A 145 1.97 13.41 28.78
N GLN A 146 1.20 12.74 27.91
CA GLN A 146 0.18 11.80 28.39
C GLN A 146 0.78 10.43 28.71
N SER A 147 0.27 9.80 29.77
CA SER A 147 0.72 8.46 30.16
C SER A 147 0.11 7.39 29.25
N ILE A 148 0.99 6.57 28.68
CA ILE A 148 0.67 5.46 27.78
C ILE A 148 1.07 4.17 28.48
N THR A 149 0.16 3.20 28.53
CA THR A 149 0.41 1.90 29.14
C THR A 149 0.56 0.82 28.09
N PHE A 150 1.78 0.29 27.94
CA PHE A 150 2.09 -0.86 27.11
C PHE A 150 1.76 -2.15 27.86
N THR A 151 0.97 -3.02 27.24
CA THR A 151 0.62 -4.34 27.76
C THR A 151 1.25 -5.43 26.89
N ALA A 152 2.18 -6.19 27.45
CA ALA A 152 2.79 -7.35 26.80
C ALA A 152 2.13 -8.65 27.32
N THR A 153 1.58 -9.45 26.42
CA THR A 153 0.99 -10.76 26.72
C THR A 153 1.88 -11.85 26.16
N VAL A 154 2.39 -12.73 27.02
CA VAL A 154 3.31 -13.81 26.67
C VAL A 154 2.59 -15.16 26.81
N SER A 155 2.56 -15.92 25.71
CA SER A 155 1.90 -17.22 25.62
C SER A 155 2.89 -18.32 25.23
N VAL A 156 2.64 -19.56 25.65
CA VAL A 156 3.46 -20.72 25.26
C VAL A 156 2.97 -21.28 23.92
N VAL A 157 3.89 -21.66 23.05
CA VAL A 157 3.59 -22.29 21.76
C VAL A 157 3.45 -23.80 21.94
N SER A 158 2.34 -24.35 21.44
CA SER A 158 2.11 -25.80 21.38
C SER A 158 3.25 -26.50 20.61
N PRO A 159 3.75 -27.66 21.07
CA PRO A 159 3.17 -28.53 22.09
C PRO A 159 3.50 -28.18 23.54
N GLY A 160 4.32 -27.14 23.79
CA GLY A 160 4.63 -26.71 25.15
C GLY A 160 3.41 -26.19 25.91
N SER A 161 3.45 -26.26 27.24
CA SER A 161 2.38 -25.74 28.10
C SER A 161 2.92 -25.09 29.38
N GLY A 162 2.02 -24.46 30.15
CA GLY A 162 2.34 -23.73 31.37
C GLY A 162 2.14 -22.21 31.23
N THR A 163 2.41 -21.47 32.29
CA THR A 163 2.29 -20.00 32.32
C THR A 163 3.68 -19.38 32.39
N PRO A 164 4.08 -18.57 31.38
CA PRO A 164 5.34 -17.83 31.43
C PRO A 164 5.40 -16.92 32.65
N SER A 165 6.57 -16.88 33.29
CA SER A 165 6.91 -16.00 34.41
C SER A 165 8.22 -15.26 34.11
N GLY A 166 8.60 -14.29 34.93
CA GLY A 166 9.79 -13.46 34.70
C GLY A 166 9.41 -12.04 34.32
N SER A 167 10.16 -11.42 33.41
CA SER A 167 10.00 -10.03 33.01
C SER A 167 9.99 -9.85 31.49
N VAL A 168 9.38 -8.75 31.07
CA VAL A 168 9.44 -8.22 29.71
C VAL A 168 10.19 -6.90 29.77
N ASP A 169 11.18 -6.75 28.91
CA ASP A 169 11.95 -5.52 28.74
C ASP A 169 11.31 -4.65 27.67
N PHE A 170 11.15 -3.35 27.90
CA PHE A 170 10.53 -2.41 26.96
C PHE A 170 11.55 -1.37 26.52
N VAL A 171 11.80 -1.30 25.22
CA VAL A 171 12.75 -0.36 24.63
C VAL A 171 12.03 0.43 23.55
N ASP A 172 12.12 1.76 23.59
CA ASP A 172 11.76 2.56 22.44
C ASP A 172 12.91 2.48 21.43
N THR A 173 12.65 1.77 20.33
CA THR A 173 13.63 1.55 19.27
C THR A 173 13.83 2.78 18.38
N THR A 174 12.91 3.75 18.43
CA THR A 174 13.08 5.03 17.72
C THR A 174 14.18 5.86 18.37
N THR A 175 14.18 5.97 19.70
CA THR A 175 15.18 6.77 20.46
C THR A 175 16.35 5.96 21.01
N GLY A 176 16.24 4.63 21.01
CA GLY A 176 17.18 3.72 21.65
C GLY A 176 17.14 3.74 23.18
N VAL A 177 16.08 4.30 23.78
CA VAL A 177 15.92 4.43 25.22
C VAL A 177 15.28 3.18 25.81
N ASP A 178 15.92 2.61 26.84
CA ASP A 178 15.31 1.61 27.71
C ASP A 178 14.25 2.29 28.58
N LEU A 179 12.99 1.95 28.33
CA LEU A 179 11.83 2.47 29.04
C LEU A 179 11.63 1.75 30.39
N GLY A 180 12.25 0.58 30.55
CA GLY A 180 12.23 -0.24 31.75
C GLY A 180 11.56 -1.60 31.57
N THR A 181 11.48 -2.34 32.67
CA THR A 181 10.99 -3.73 32.68
C THR A 181 9.63 -3.88 33.35
N GLY A 182 8.72 -4.64 32.73
CA GLY A 182 7.47 -5.10 33.35
C GLY A 182 7.59 -6.53 33.89
N THR A 183 7.06 -6.80 35.09
CA THR A 183 7.01 -8.17 35.64
C THR A 183 5.76 -8.90 35.14
N LEU A 184 5.91 -10.17 34.74
CA LEU A 184 4.79 -11.01 34.31
C LEU A 184 3.95 -11.47 35.51
N PHE A 185 2.64 -11.23 35.44
CA PHE A 185 1.65 -11.84 36.31
C PHE A 185 0.57 -12.50 35.45
N GLY A 186 0.45 -13.83 35.53
CA GLY A 186 -0.48 -14.60 34.69
C GLY A 186 -0.20 -14.49 33.18
N GLY A 187 1.06 -14.35 32.78
CA GLY A 187 1.45 -14.16 31.39
C GLY A 187 1.35 -12.73 30.86
N VAL A 188 0.98 -11.74 31.69
CA VAL A 188 0.85 -10.33 31.27
C VAL A 188 1.81 -9.42 32.04
N ALA A 189 2.55 -8.57 31.33
CA ALA A 189 3.39 -7.51 31.87
C ALA A 189 2.89 -6.13 31.39
N ARG A 190 3.01 -5.10 32.22
CA ARG A 190 2.62 -3.73 31.89
C ARG A 190 3.70 -2.72 32.25
N LEU A 191 3.86 -1.69 31.43
CA LEU A 191 4.72 -0.54 31.66
C LEU A 191 3.99 0.74 31.24
N SER A 192 4.08 1.80 32.06
CA SER A 192 3.51 3.11 31.73
C SER A 192 4.63 4.14 31.56
N VAL A 193 4.58 4.91 30.47
CA VAL A 193 5.55 5.97 30.12
C VAL A 193 4.81 7.24 29.69
N ALA A 194 5.45 8.41 29.75
CA ALA A 194 4.83 9.69 29.37
C ALA A 194 5.80 10.64 28.61
N ASP A 195 7.04 10.22 28.45
CA ASP A 195 8.17 10.99 27.94
C ASP A 195 8.61 10.59 26.54
N LEU A 196 7.77 9.83 25.82
CA LEU A 196 8.00 9.55 24.41
C LEU A 196 7.97 10.85 23.59
N PRO A 197 8.93 11.08 22.68
CA PRO A 197 8.98 12.28 21.87
C PRO A 197 7.81 12.37 20.89
N VAL A 198 7.46 13.58 20.46
CA VAL A 198 6.46 13.82 19.40
C VAL A 198 6.88 13.09 18.11
N GLY A 199 5.91 12.48 17.44
CA GLY A 199 6.09 11.66 16.24
C GLY A 199 5.80 10.19 16.48
N MET A 200 6.13 9.36 15.49
CA MET A 200 5.94 7.91 15.55
C MET A 200 7.04 7.26 16.39
N ASN A 201 6.64 6.56 17.45
CA ASN A 201 7.53 5.82 18.34
C ASN A 201 7.29 4.32 18.18
N THR A 202 8.35 3.53 18.04
CA THR A 202 8.24 2.07 17.96
C THR A 202 8.79 1.43 19.22
N VAL A 203 7.90 0.92 20.06
CA VAL A 203 8.27 0.23 21.30
C VAL A 203 8.41 -1.27 21.04
N GLN A 204 9.55 -1.82 21.39
CA GLN A 204 9.83 -3.26 21.41
C GLN A 204 9.64 -3.80 22.83
N ALA A 205 8.85 -4.86 22.95
CA ALA A 205 8.74 -5.66 24.16
C ALA A 205 9.47 -6.99 23.95
N THR A 206 10.44 -7.30 24.79
CA THR A 206 11.22 -8.55 24.74
C THR A 206 11.01 -9.35 26.01
N TYR A 207 10.35 -10.50 25.91
CA TYR A 207 10.28 -11.46 27.00
C TYR A 207 11.66 -12.07 27.26
N VAL A 208 12.17 -11.94 28.49
CA VAL A 208 13.47 -12.46 28.88
C VAL A 208 13.37 -13.96 29.19
N ALA A 209 14.20 -14.74 28.50
CA ALA A 209 14.22 -16.18 28.57
C ALA A 209 14.40 -16.71 30.02
N THR A 210 13.54 -17.62 30.48
CA THR A 210 13.62 -18.26 31.83
C THR A 210 13.95 -19.75 31.78
N ALA A 211 14.25 -20.41 32.90
CA ALA A 211 14.67 -21.83 32.92
C ALA A 211 13.85 -22.78 32.00
N ASN A 212 12.55 -22.53 31.85
CA ASN A 212 11.62 -23.38 31.09
C ASN A 212 11.14 -22.79 29.75
N PHE A 213 11.27 -21.47 29.51
CA PHE A 213 10.67 -20.80 28.35
C PHE A 213 11.69 -19.97 27.56
N LEU A 214 11.67 -20.07 26.22
CA LEU A 214 12.53 -19.27 25.33
C LEU A 214 12.07 -17.81 25.25
N THR A 215 12.99 -16.93 24.86
CA THR A 215 12.71 -15.52 24.56
C THR A 215 11.74 -15.40 23.39
N SER A 216 10.91 -14.37 23.43
CA SER A 216 10.12 -13.88 22.29
C SER A 216 10.00 -12.37 22.39
N GLY A 217 9.58 -11.72 21.31
CA GLY A 217 9.38 -10.27 21.31
C GLY A 217 8.29 -9.85 20.36
N ALA A 218 7.84 -8.62 20.53
CA ALA A 218 6.89 -7.94 19.66
C ALA A 218 7.17 -6.44 19.64
N THR A 219 6.73 -5.76 18.60
CA THR A 219 6.79 -4.31 18.46
C THR A 219 5.40 -3.73 18.35
N ALA A 220 5.21 -2.51 18.84
CA ALA A 220 4.00 -1.74 18.64
C ALA A 220 4.38 -0.28 18.38
N GLY A 221 3.69 0.31 17.40
CA GLY A 221 3.81 1.73 17.09
C GLY A 221 2.85 2.56 17.93
N GLU A 222 3.30 3.77 18.30
CA GLU A 222 2.48 4.79 18.96
C GLU A 222 2.81 6.17 18.39
N THR A 223 1.78 6.89 17.94
CA THR A 223 1.97 8.27 17.45
C THR A 223 1.75 9.27 18.58
N ILE A 224 2.75 10.09 18.86
CA ILE A 224 2.68 11.16 19.87
C ILE A 224 2.46 12.50 19.18
N GLN A 225 1.33 13.13 19.44
CA GLN A 225 0.99 14.46 18.96
C GLN A 225 1.51 15.55 19.90
N GLN A 226 1.62 16.77 19.37
CA GLN A 226 2.05 17.92 20.15
C GLN A 226 1.08 18.28 21.29
N SER A 227 1.57 18.94 22.33
CA SER A 227 0.72 19.41 23.43
C SER A 227 1.21 20.74 23.99
N VAL A 228 0.29 21.50 24.56
CA VAL A 228 0.55 22.64 25.44
C VAL A 228 -0.08 22.35 26.78
N ILE A 229 0.75 22.07 27.78
CA ILE A 229 0.32 21.76 29.15
C ILE A 229 0.75 22.89 30.08
N VAL A 230 -0.22 23.46 30.81
CA VAL A 230 0.00 24.54 31.77
C VAL A 230 -0.32 24.06 33.17
N LEU A 231 0.69 23.92 34.03
CA LEU A 231 0.63 23.18 35.29
C LEU A 231 0.29 24.01 36.56
N ASN A 232 0.10 25.33 36.45
CA ASN A 232 -0.20 26.12 37.65
C ASN A 232 -1.65 25.97 38.12
N GLY A 233 -1.86 25.06 39.07
CA GLY A 233 -3.14 24.66 39.69
C GLY A 233 -4.12 25.76 40.14
N THR A 234 -3.68 27.03 40.25
CA THR A 234 -4.50 28.11 40.84
C THR A 234 -4.44 29.46 40.10
N ALA A 235 -3.62 29.60 39.07
CA ALA A 235 -3.40 30.90 38.43
C ALA A 235 -4.62 31.40 37.63
N SER A 236 -4.99 32.67 37.84
CA SER A 236 -5.86 33.37 36.89
C SER A 236 -5.07 33.76 35.64
N GLY A 237 -5.61 33.45 34.47
CA GLY A 237 -4.92 33.55 33.19
C GLY A 237 -3.67 32.67 33.16
N ALA A 238 -3.76 31.44 33.68
CA ALA A 238 -2.71 30.43 33.59
C ALA A 238 -2.24 30.27 32.14
N LEU A 239 -3.19 30.21 31.20
CA LEU A 239 -2.96 30.43 29.78
C LEU A 239 -3.63 31.73 29.35
N THR A 240 -2.88 32.68 28.78
CA THR A 240 -3.39 33.96 28.28
C THR A 240 -2.96 34.21 26.84
N LEU A 241 -3.91 34.50 25.95
CA LEU A 241 -3.66 34.96 24.58
C LEU A 241 -4.29 36.34 24.35
N SER A 242 -3.57 37.23 23.67
CA SER A 242 -4.02 38.62 23.40
C SER A 242 -3.44 39.19 22.11
N GLY A 243 -4.05 40.24 21.57
CA GLY A 243 -3.63 40.81 20.27
C GLY A 243 -4.14 39.93 19.12
N ASN A 244 -3.26 39.56 18.20
CA ASN A 244 -3.51 38.60 17.11
C ASN A 244 -2.78 37.27 17.34
N ALA A 245 -2.42 36.96 18.59
CA ALA A 245 -1.68 35.75 18.89
C ALA A 245 -2.51 34.49 18.58
N SER A 246 -1.87 33.48 18.00
CA SER A 246 -2.50 32.21 17.64
C SER A 246 -1.81 31.03 18.32
N LEU A 247 -2.60 30.11 18.85
CA LEU A 247 -2.19 28.77 19.25
C LEU A 247 -3.04 27.81 18.43
N THR A 248 -2.51 27.37 17.30
CA THR A 248 -3.23 26.52 16.34
C THR A 248 -2.50 25.19 16.28
N PHE A 249 -3.18 24.07 16.11
CA PHE A 249 -2.52 22.81 15.75
C PHE A 249 -3.11 22.35 14.41
N PRO A 250 -2.33 21.60 13.59
CA PRO A 250 -2.85 21.05 12.34
C PRO A 250 -4.06 20.15 12.56
N GLN A 251 -5.05 20.19 11.66
CA GLN A 251 -6.11 19.18 11.44
C GLN A 251 -6.76 18.55 12.70
N THR A 252 -7.18 19.34 13.70
CA THR A 252 -7.75 18.84 14.98
C THR A 252 -6.83 17.89 15.75
N GLN A 253 -5.52 18.01 15.55
CA GLN A 253 -4.50 17.35 16.35
C GLN A 253 -4.09 18.25 17.52
N GLY A 254 -3.36 17.69 18.47
CA GLY A 254 -2.80 18.44 19.59
C GLY A 254 -3.73 18.71 20.78
N LEU A 255 -3.12 18.81 21.94
CA LEU A 255 -3.79 19.02 23.22
C LEU A 255 -3.44 20.41 23.79
N VAL A 256 -4.44 21.15 24.23
CA VAL A 256 -4.28 22.29 25.15
C VAL A 256 -4.86 21.90 26.50
N GLU A 257 -4.01 21.74 27.49
CA GLU A 257 -4.41 21.40 28.86
C GLU A 257 -4.01 22.51 29.83
N VAL A 258 -5.00 23.04 30.55
CA VAL A 258 -4.83 24.11 31.53
C VAL A 258 -5.26 23.60 32.90
N ASP A 259 -4.28 23.14 33.67
CA ASP A 259 -4.46 22.70 35.04
C ASP A 259 -4.52 23.89 35.99
N SER A 260 -5.57 24.69 35.91
CA SER A 260 -5.84 25.73 36.90
C SER A 260 -7.30 25.75 37.28
N THR A 261 -7.57 25.68 38.59
CA THR A 261 -8.90 25.72 39.19
C THR A 261 -9.58 27.09 39.13
N SER A 262 -8.89 28.13 38.64
CA SER A 262 -9.44 29.48 38.50
C SER A 262 -10.61 29.53 37.52
N SER A 263 -11.68 30.28 37.83
CA SER A 263 -12.80 30.52 36.90
C SER A 263 -12.40 31.26 35.61
N THR A 264 -11.19 31.83 35.58
CA THR A 264 -10.59 32.49 34.42
C THR A 264 -9.19 31.93 34.16
N ALA A 265 -9.03 30.61 34.25
CA ALA A 265 -7.78 29.89 34.01
C ALA A 265 -7.24 30.13 32.60
N LEU A 266 -8.10 30.02 31.58
CA LEU A 266 -7.79 30.35 30.18
C LEU A 266 -8.39 31.72 29.81
N LYS A 267 -7.58 32.64 29.28
CA LYS A 267 -8.03 33.99 28.87
C LYS A 267 -7.66 34.28 27.42
N LEU A 268 -8.65 34.67 26.61
CA LEU A 268 -8.43 35.15 25.25
C LEU A 268 -9.03 36.56 25.05
N SER A 269 -8.34 37.42 24.32
CA SER A 269 -8.78 38.80 24.04
C SER A 269 -8.21 39.31 22.71
N GLY A 270 -8.77 40.38 22.15
CA GLY A 270 -8.36 40.90 20.85
C GLY A 270 -8.91 40.05 19.70
N ASN A 271 -8.04 39.61 18.79
CA ASN A 271 -8.30 38.67 17.70
C ASN A 271 -7.56 37.34 17.94
N ALA A 272 -7.25 37.00 19.20
CA ALA A 272 -6.50 35.79 19.52
C ALA A 272 -7.27 34.51 19.14
N VAL A 273 -6.54 33.49 18.70
CA VAL A 273 -7.11 32.22 18.24
C VAL A 273 -6.51 31.07 19.05
N VAL A 274 -7.36 30.14 19.49
CA VAL A 274 -6.95 28.80 19.92
C VAL A 274 -7.67 27.78 19.05
N ASN A 275 -6.93 26.91 18.38
CA ASN A 275 -7.48 25.80 17.62
C ASN A 275 -6.65 24.54 17.91
N ALA A 276 -7.26 23.50 18.46
CA ALA A 276 -6.59 22.25 18.85
C ALA A 276 -7.54 21.07 18.66
N GLY A 277 -7.03 19.84 18.75
CA GLY A 277 -7.88 18.65 18.82
C GLY A 277 -8.68 18.55 20.10
N LEU A 278 -8.06 18.94 21.21
CA LEU A 278 -8.67 18.91 22.52
C LEU A 278 -8.25 20.12 23.33
N VAL A 279 -9.23 20.80 23.95
CA VAL A 279 -8.99 21.87 24.91
C VAL A 279 -9.61 21.50 26.25
N GLN A 280 -8.77 21.24 27.25
CA GLN A 280 -9.16 20.88 28.61
C GLN A 280 -8.74 21.98 29.59
N VAL A 281 -9.67 22.38 30.45
CA VAL A 281 -9.42 23.41 31.47
C VAL A 281 -10.03 22.94 32.79
N VAL A 282 -9.22 22.82 33.83
CA VAL A 282 -9.71 22.36 35.15
C VAL A 282 -10.74 23.33 35.73
N GLY A 283 -10.46 24.64 35.64
CA GLY A 283 -11.34 25.72 36.10
C GLY A 283 -12.30 26.21 35.00
N GLY A 284 -12.21 27.51 34.68
CA GLY A 284 -13.03 28.15 33.64
C GLY A 284 -12.21 28.97 32.66
N TYR A 285 -12.85 29.44 31.60
CA TYR A 285 -12.24 30.27 30.57
C TYR A 285 -13.04 31.56 30.34
N SER A 286 -12.38 32.59 29.79
CA SER A 286 -13.04 33.83 29.37
C SER A 286 -12.49 34.31 28.03
N THR A 287 -13.39 34.60 27.10
CA THR A 287 -13.09 35.23 25.81
C THR A 287 -13.67 36.66 25.77
N SER A 288 -13.03 37.55 25.02
CA SER A 288 -13.49 38.94 24.84
C SER A 288 -13.06 39.47 23.47
N ALA A 289 -13.73 40.53 22.99
CA ALA A 289 -13.56 41.06 21.64
C ALA A 289 -13.84 39.98 20.57
N ASN A 290 -12.94 39.78 19.60
CA ASN A 290 -13.09 38.85 18.48
C ASN A 290 -12.34 37.53 18.68
N ALA A 291 -11.88 37.23 19.90
CA ALA A 291 -11.09 36.04 20.13
C ALA A 291 -11.91 34.75 19.95
N THR A 292 -11.32 33.75 19.29
CA THR A 292 -11.97 32.47 18.97
C THR A 292 -11.27 31.31 19.65
N ILE A 293 -12.03 30.25 19.94
CA ILE A 293 -11.53 29.00 20.49
C ILE A 293 -12.31 27.82 19.92
N SER A 294 -11.60 26.82 19.39
CA SER A 294 -12.18 25.60 18.82
C SER A 294 -11.31 24.37 19.16
N PRO A 295 -11.92 23.22 19.57
CA PRO A 295 -13.30 23.07 20.00
C PRO A 295 -13.59 23.88 21.27
N GLN A 296 -14.84 23.88 21.72
CA GLN A 296 -15.19 24.53 22.98
C GLN A 296 -14.40 23.86 24.14
N PRO A 297 -13.79 24.64 25.06
CA PRO A 297 -13.07 24.07 26.19
C PRO A 297 -13.94 23.18 27.07
N THR A 298 -13.47 21.96 27.34
CA THR A 298 -14.05 21.08 28.36
C THR A 298 -13.61 21.58 29.74
N THR A 299 -14.55 22.14 30.49
CA THR A 299 -14.31 22.69 31.84
C THR A 299 -14.61 21.66 32.93
N GLY A 300 -13.95 21.79 34.10
CA GLY A 300 -14.15 20.85 35.21
C GLY A 300 -13.47 19.50 35.00
N ALA A 301 -12.37 19.48 34.23
CA ALA A 301 -11.54 18.30 34.05
C ALA A 301 -11.09 17.69 35.41
N PRO A 302 -11.00 16.36 35.53
CA PRO A 302 -10.76 15.70 36.81
C PRO A 302 -9.33 15.93 37.35
N ALA A 303 -9.26 16.44 38.58
CA ALA A 303 -8.06 16.61 39.42
C ALA A 303 -6.91 17.44 38.83
N ALA A 304 -5.95 17.82 39.69
CA ALA A 304 -4.73 18.47 39.25
C ALA A 304 -3.90 17.50 38.42
N LEU A 305 -3.34 17.97 37.30
CA LEU A 305 -2.47 17.20 36.46
C LEU A 305 -1.09 17.14 37.12
N ASP A 306 -0.64 15.93 37.48
CA ASP A 306 0.72 15.75 37.94
C ASP A 306 1.70 16.10 36.80
N ASP A 307 2.87 16.66 37.15
CA ASP A 307 3.92 16.98 36.18
C ASP A 307 4.29 15.72 35.38
N PRO A 308 3.95 15.64 34.09
CA PRO A 308 3.98 14.39 33.34
C PRO A 308 5.40 13.89 33.08
N LEU A 309 6.36 14.81 33.07
CA LEU A 309 7.77 14.48 32.94
C LEU A 309 8.49 14.48 34.29
N ALA A 310 7.79 14.42 35.43
CA ALA A 310 8.41 14.46 36.77
C ALA A 310 9.53 13.41 36.96
N ALA A 311 9.42 12.26 36.28
CA ALA A 311 10.40 11.17 36.31
C ALA A 311 11.67 11.47 35.50
N LEU A 312 11.64 12.41 34.54
CA LEU A 312 12.78 12.77 33.70
C LEU A 312 13.90 13.37 34.59
N PRO A 313 15.06 12.71 34.71
CA PRO A 313 16.13 13.14 35.61
C PRO A 313 16.83 14.40 35.09
N ALA A 314 17.44 15.17 36.00
CA ALA A 314 18.34 16.25 35.59
C ALA A 314 19.66 15.67 35.03
N PRO A 315 20.26 16.28 33.99
CA PRO A 315 21.51 15.78 33.42
C PRO A 315 22.66 15.90 34.42
N ALA A 316 23.43 14.82 34.57
CA ALA A 316 24.59 14.78 35.46
C ALA A 316 25.90 14.88 34.67
N GLY A 317 26.89 15.58 35.22
CA GLY A 317 28.25 15.65 34.66
C GLY A 317 28.51 16.85 33.75
N GLY A 318 29.53 16.73 32.90
CA GLY A 318 29.97 17.75 31.94
C GLY A 318 31.23 18.54 32.36
N THR A 319 31.97 19.04 31.37
CA THR A 319 33.16 19.88 31.57
C THR A 319 32.73 21.29 32.00
N SER A 320 33.34 21.86 33.03
CA SER A 320 33.07 23.24 33.43
C SER A 320 33.76 24.24 32.49
N LEU A 321 32.98 25.06 31.79
CA LEU A 321 33.44 25.94 30.70
C LEU A 321 33.27 27.44 30.99
N GLY A 322 32.65 27.81 32.11
CA GLY A 322 32.55 29.21 32.56
C GLY A 322 31.46 30.01 31.84
N ALA A 323 31.60 31.33 31.75
CA ALA A 323 30.63 32.24 31.14
C ALA A 323 30.98 32.50 29.67
N VAL A 324 29.99 32.41 28.77
CA VAL A 324 30.14 32.76 27.35
C VAL A 324 29.38 34.05 27.05
N THR A 325 30.04 34.97 26.35
CA THR A 325 29.41 36.20 25.85
C THR A 325 29.90 36.48 24.43
N VAL A 326 28.97 36.57 23.48
CA VAL A 326 29.21 36.85 22.06
C VAL A 326 28.47 38.13 21.70
N GLY A 327 29.14 39.08 21.05
CA GLY A 327 28.57 40.41 20.81
C GLY A 327 29.21 41.13 19.62
N GLY A 328 28.54 42.15 19.09
CA GLY A 328 29.02 42.86 17.89
C GLY A 328 28.83 41.97 16.65
N ASN A 329 29.85 41.79 15.82
CA ASN A 329 29.83 40.92 14.63
C ASN A 329 30.72 39.66 14.83
N SER A 330 30.93 39.23 16.07
CA SER A 330 31.80 38.09 16.38
C SER A 330 31.06 36.76 16.21
N SER A 331 31.75 35.74 15.72
CA SER A 331 31.27 34.35 15.69
C SER A 331 32.02 33.47 16.69
N LEU A 332 31.35 32.50 17.31
CA LEU A 332 31.96 31.53 18.22
C LEU A 332 31.29 30.16 18.05
N THR A 333 32.08 29.09 18.09
CA THR A 333 31.58 27.72 18.24
C THR A 333 31.88 27.24 19.65
N ILE A 334 30.90 26.62 20.31
CA ILE A 334 31.04 26.06 21.66
C ILE A 334 30.68 24.57 21.67
N SER A 335 31.32 23.82 22.58
CA SER A 335 31.02 22.41 22.82
C SER A 335 30.04 22.24 23.98
N SER A 336 29.37 21.09 24.05
CA SER A 336 28.52 20.72 25.19
C SER A 336 29.29 20.71 26.52
N GLY A 337 28.60 20.99 27.61
CA GLY A 337 29.22 21.15 28.94
C GLY A 337 28.46 22.07 29.89
N VAL A 338 29.14 22.46 30.96
CA VAL A 338 28.57 23.21 32.09
C VAL A 338 29.00 24.68 32.04
N TYR A 339 28.05 25.56 31.79
CA TYR A 339 28.22 27.00 31.61
C TYR A 339 27.63 27.80 32.79
N LYS A 340 28.29 28.89 33.14
CA LYS A 340 27.80 29.86 34.14
C LYS A 340 26.79 30.85 33.58
N GLN A 341 26.79 31.05 32.26
CA GLN A 341 25.83 31.82 31.47
C GLN A 341 26.20 31.62 29.99
N ILE A 342 25.22 31.79 29.10
CA ILE A 342 25.47 31.95 27.67
C ILE A 342 24.70 33.19 27.22
N SER A 343 25.40 34.19 26.69
CA SER A 343 24.79 35.44 26.24
C SER A 343 25.27 35.80 24.83
N VAL A 344 24.33 36.03 23.91
CA VAL A 344 24.59 36.43 22.52
C VAL A 344 23.81 37.71 22.23
N SER A 345 24.47 38.74 21.70
CA SER A 345 23.87 40.06 21.51
C SER A 345 24.39 40.78 20.28
N GLY A 346 23.78 41.90 19.88
CA GLY A 346 24.21 42.65 18.69
C GLY A 346 23.93 41.85 17.42
N ASN A 347 24.94 41.59 16.59
CA ASN A 347 24.86 40.69 15.44
C ASN A 347 25.77 39.45 15.65
N GLY A 348 26.00 39.05 16.90
CA GLY A 348 26.88 37.92 17.22
C GLY A 348 26.30 36.61 16.70
N ASN A 349 27.17 35.67 16.31
CA ASN A 349 26.78 34.34 15.84
C ASN A 349 27.36 33.25 16.75
N LEU A 350 26.52 32.37 17.28
CA LEU A 350 26.96 31.25 18.13
C LEU A 350 26.55 29.92 17.48
N THR A 351 27.53 29.04 17.26
CA THR A 351 27.27 27.66 16.84
C THR A 351 27.48 26.72 18.03
N MET A 352 26.53 25.83 18.25
CA MET A 352 26.54 24.85 19.32
C MET A 352 26.75 23.47 18.68
N GLU A 353 27.83 22.79 19.07
CA GLU A 353 28.04 21.38 18.69
C GLU A 353 27.01 20.48 19.40
N PRO A 354 26.70 19.29 18.85
CA PRO A 354 25.75 18.36 19.49
C PRO A 354 26.08 18.05 20.96
N GLY A 355 25.04 17.91 21.78
CA GLY A 355 25.12 17.49 23.18
C GLY A 355 24.36 18.37 24.17
N VAL A 356 24.58 18.08 25.46
CA VAL A 356 23.87 18.73 26.57
C VAL A 356 24.61 19.97 27.08
N TYR A 357 23.90 21.10 27.12
CA TYR A 357 24.36 22.41 27.59
C TYR A 357 23.70 22.76 28.91
N ILE A 358 24.45 22.60 30.00
CA ILE A 358 23.97 22.84 31.36
C ILE A 358 24.31 24.27 31.77
N ILE A 359 23.30 25.07 32.12
CA ILE A 359 23.46 26.48 32.47
C ILE A 359 23.17 26.67 33.96
N THR A 360 24.23 26.86 34.76
CA THR A 360 24.18 26.86 36.23
C THR A 360 24.12 28.26 36.85
N GLY A 361 23.68 29.26 36.11
CA GLY A 361 23.72 30.66 36.53
C GLY A 361 23.50 31.60 35.35
N GLY A 362 23.27 32.89 35.63
CA GLY A 362 23.29 34.01 34.66
C GLY A 362 22.28 33.96 33.49
N GLY A 363 21.68 32.81 33.20
CA GLY A 363 20.69 32.59 32.16
C GLY A 363 21.27 32.21 30.80
N PHE A 364 20.35 31.91 29.89
CA PHE A 364 20.58 31.79 28.45
C PHE A 364 19.90 32.97 27.77
N SER A 365 20.66 33.87 27.15
CA SER A 365 20.10 35.09 26.58
C SER A 365 20.57 35.36 25.14
N VAL A 366 19.63 35.62 24.24
CA VAL A 366 19.85 36.09 22.87
C VAL A 366 19.09 37.39 22.69
N SER A 367 19.72 38.39 22.06
CA SER A 367 19.12 39.72 21.84
C SER A 367 19.72 40.43 20.62
N GLY A 368 19.04 41.47 20.10
CA GLY A 368 19.49 42.20 18.91
C GLY A 368 19.20 41.42 17.62
N ASN A 369 20.14 41.39 16.68
CA ASN A 369 20.12 40.53 15.50
C ASN A 369 21.09 39.34 15.64
N ALA A 370 21.33 38.88 16.86
CA ALA A 370 22.21 37.76 17.14
C ALA A 370 21.59 36.45 16.62
N SER A 371 22.43 35.57 16.07
CA SER A 371 22.02 34.26 15.56
C SER A 371 22.64 33.14 16.41
N ILE A 372 21.89 32.06 16.59
CA ILE A 372 22.38 30.80 17.17
C ILE A 372 21.97 29.64 16.28
N THR A 373 22.90 28.72 16.02
CA THR A 373 22.64 27.46 15.33
C THR A 373 23.14 26.26 16.13
N GLY A 374 22.42 25.15 16.15
CA GLY A 374 22.86 23.91 16.78
C GLY A 374 21.93 22.76 16.47
N ASP A 375 22.49 21.63 16.06
CA ASP A 375 21.73 20.40 15.81
C ASP A 375 22.10 19.35 16.85
N GLY A 376 21.13 18.55 17.29
CA GLY A 376 21.31 17.58 18.36
C GLY A 376 21.71 18.21 19.70
N VAL A 377 21.07 19.32 20.10
CA VAL A 377 21.41 20.03 21.34
C VAL A 377 20.29 20.01 22.36
N MET A 378 20.64 19.85 23.63
CA MET A 378 19.69 19.99 24.75
C MET A 378 20.19 21.09 25.69
N ILE A 379 19.34 22.08 25.97
CA ILE A 379 19.64 23.18 26.88
C ILE A 379 18.99 22.90 28.23
N TYR A 380 19.80 22.58 29.22
CA TYR A 380 19.36 22.43 30.60
C TYR A 380 19.59 23.72 31.39
N ASN A 381 18.52 24.47 31.66
CA ASN A 381 18.60 25.66 32.52
C ASN A 381 18.39 25.27 33.99
N ALA A 382 19.47 25.26 34.75
CA ALA A 382 19.52 24.71 36.08
C ALA A 382 18.66 25.50 37.08
N GLY A 383 18.34 24.88 38.23
CA GLY A 383 17.65 25.53 39.35
C GLY A 383 18.48 25.58 40.63
N SER A 384 17.85 26.02 41.71
CA SER A 384 18.45 26.16 43.04
C SER A 384 19.03 24.88 43.62
N ASN A 385 18.56 23.71 43.15
CA ASN A 385 18.96 22.39 43.62
C ASN A 385 20.04 21.74 42.77
N TYR A 386 20.54 22.41 41.73
CA TYR A 386 21.50 21.85 40.79
C TYR A 386 22.91 22.44 40.95
N PRO A 387 23.97 21.61 40.97
CA PRO A 387 23.93 20.15 41.16
C PRO A 387 23.58 19.78 42.62
N SER A 388 23.51 20.77 43.51
CA SER A 388 23.12 20.66 44.91
C SER A 388 22.39 21.93 45.38
N THR A 389 21.60 21.83 46.46
CA THR A 389 20.84 22.96 47.04
C THR A 389 21.71 24.19 47.31
N GLY A 390 21.21 25.36 46.91
CA GLY A 390 21.88 26.68 47.05
C GLY A 390 22.55 27.20 45.78
N GLY A 391 22.31 26.56 44.61
CA GLY A 391 22.81 27.00 43.31
C GLY A 391 22.25 28.37 42.88
N SER A 392 23.02 29.10 42.06
CA SER A 392 22.54 30.28 41.33
C SER A 392 21.94 29.84 39.99
N TYR A 393 20.97 30.57 39.46
CA TYR A 393 20.29 30.24 38.21
C TYR A 393 19.71 31.50 37.58
N GLY A 394 19.34 31.43 36.30
CA GLY A 394 18.87 32.59 35.54
C GLY A 394 17.67 32.29 34.67
N TYR A 395 17.26 33.31 33.93
CA TYR A 395 16.16 33.25 32.97
C TYR A 395 16.63 32.66 31.62
N VAL A 396 15.68 32.20 30.81
CA VAL A 396 15.89 31.98 29.38
C VAL A 396 15.23 33.15 28.65
N ASN A 397 15.98 33.83 27.79
CA ASN A 397 15.46 34.92 26.96
C ASN A 397 16.00 34.78 25.55
N LEU A 398 15.20 34.26 24.63
CA LEU A 398 15.52 34.16 23.21
C LEU A 398 14.73 35.26 22.51
N SER A 399 15.39 36.40 22.31
CA SER A 399 14.76 37.61 21.80
C SER A 399 15.52 38.20 20.62
N GLY A 400 14.84 38.89 19.72
CA GLY A 400 15.48 39.67 18.65
C GLY A 400 15.08 39.27 17.23
N GLY A 401 15.85 39.75 16.24
CA GLY A 401 15.60 39.55 14.81
C GLY A 401 16.62 38.66 14.08
N GLY A 402 17.63 38.12 14.77
CA GLY A 402 18.60 37.18 14.19
C GLY A 402 18.14 35.73 14.26
N LYS A 403 18.72 34.83 13.46
CA LYS A 403 18.26 33.44 13.28
C LYS A 403 18.56 32.59 14.52
N ILE A 404 17.54 32.00 15.15
CA ILE A 404 17.67 30.99 16.20
C ILE A 404 17.19 29.67 15.62
N SER A 405 18.13 28.74 15.38
CA SER A 405 17.85 27.44 14.77
C SER A 405 18.48 26.35 15.62
N LEU A 406 17.63 25.64 16.38
CA LEU A 406 18.07 24.65 17.35
C LEU A 406 17.17 23.42 17.28
N SER A 407 17.76 22.24 17.16
CA SER A 407 17.07 20.95 17.17
C SER A 407 17.59 20.05 18.31
N PRO A 408 16.73 19.23 18.92
CA PRO A 408 17.11 18.34 20.01
C PRO A 408 17.89 17.12 19.50
N GLU A 409 18.50 16.38 20.42
CA GLU A 409 18.96 15.02 20.11
C GLU A 409 17.77 14.13 19.72
N THR A 410 17.97 13.18 18.82
CA THR A 410 16.94 12.20 18.41
C THR A 410 17.04 10.88 19.17
N THR A 411 18.10 10.69 19.96
CA THR A 411 18.36 9.46 20.72
C THR A 411 18.77 9.77 22.15
N GLY A 412 18.67 8.77 23.02
CA GLY A 412 19.03 8.90 24.44
C GLY A 412 17.94 9.53 25.31
N ALA A 413 18.22 9.65 26.61
CA ALA A 413 17.20 9.97 27.63
C ALA A 413 16.53 11.36 27.49
N TYR A 414 17.08 12.24 26.65
CA TYR A 414 16.52 13.57 26.38
C TYR A 414 16.10 13.73 24.91
N ALA A 415 15.93 12.61 24.19
CA ALA A 415 15.49 12.64 22.81
C ALA A 415 14.21 13.47 22.67
N GLY A 416 14.21 14.39 21.70
CA GLY A 416 13.09 15.30 21.47
C GLY A 416 12.95 16.45 22.46
N ILE A 417 13.80 16.60 23.48
CA ILE A 417 13.77 17.73 24.44
C ILE A 417 14.83 18.78 24.09
N LEU A 418 14.39 19.97 23.64
CA LEU A 418 15.30 21.06 23.31
C LEU A 418 15.65 21.91 24.54
N VAL A 419 14.65 22.29 25.34
CA VAL A 419 14.87 23.09 26.56
C VAL A 419 14.28 22.35 27.75
N PHE A 420 15.12 22.07 28.74
CA PHE A 420 14.70 21.62 30.06
C PHE A 420 15.11 22.66 31.10
N GLN A 421 14.17 23.49 31.52
CA GLN A 421 14.36 24.35 32.69
C GLN A 421 13.93 23.59 33.96
N SER A 422 14.85 23.50 34.92
CA SER A 422 14.66 22.75 36.16
C SER A 422 13.34 23.11 36.86
N ARG A 423 12.71 22.11 37.49
CA ARG A 423 11.40 22.23 38.16
C ARG A 423 11.36 23.31 39.25
N ASP A 424 12.49 23.53 39.91
CA ASP A 424 12.69 24.55 40.95
C ASP A 424 13.18 25.90 40.41
N ASN A 425 13.29 26.05 39.09
CA ASN A 425 13.62 27.31 38.43
C ASN A 425 12.36 28.00 37.87
N ALA A 426 11.82 28.93 38.67
CA ALA A 426 10.67 29.76 38.29
C ALA A 426 11.03 31.06 37.54
N GLN A 427 12.28 31.23 37.08
CA GLN A 427 12.66 32.41 36.31
C GLN A 427 11.90 32.45 34.97
N PRO A 428 11.62 33.65 34.43
CA PRO A 428 10.91 33.78 33.17
C PRO A 428 11.60 33.04 32.02
N LEU A 429 10.79 32.46 31.14
CA LEU A 429 11.21 31.94 29.84
C LEU A 429 10.57 32.83 28.78
N THR A 430 11.37 33.63 28.07
CA THR A 430 10.88 34.59 27.07
C THR A 430 11.35 34.19 25.69
N LEU A 431 10.40 34.07 24.76
CA LEU A 431 10.63 33.80 23.34
C LEU A 431 9.99 34.95 22.56
N SER A 432 10.77 35.77 21.85
CA SER A 432 10.21 36.97 21.20
C SER A 432 10.93 37.46 19.95
N GLY A 433 10.17 38.03 19.01
CA GLY A 433 10.69 38.57 17.75
C GLY A 433 10.79 37.54 16.62
N ASN A 434 11.20 37.98 15.43
CA ASN A 434 11.16 37.19 14.19
C ASN A 434 12.22 36.06 14.15
N GLY A 435 13.20 36.10 15.06
CA GLY A 435 14.34 35.20 15.05
C GLY A 435 14.07 33.76 15.49
N VAL A 436 12.95 33.50 16.17
CA VAL A 436 12.69 32.26 16.93
C VAL A 436 12.05 31.14 16.08
N ALA A 437 11.88 31.36 14.77
CA ALA A 437 11.17 30.44 13.87
C ALA A 437 11.89 29.10 13.59
N GLY A 438 13.16 28.94 13.93
CA GLY A 438 13.95 27.74 13.57
C GLY A 438 14.14 26.72 14.70
N MET A 439 13.40 26.84 15.81
CA MET A 439 13.51 25.92 16.95
C MET A 439 12.56 24.73 16.79
N SER A 440 13.04 23.51 17.00
CA SER A 440 12.22 22.28 17.07
C SER A 440 12.44 21.55 18.40
N GLY A 441 11.55 20.62 18.75
CA GLY A 441 11.66 19.83 19.99
C GLY A 441 11.05 20.49 21.23
N ALA A 442 10.81 19.69 22.26
CA ALA A 442 10.02 20.08 23.43
C ALA A 442 10.69 21.13 24.31
N VAL A 443 9.86 22.03 24.83
CA VAL A 443 10.23 22.96 25.91
C VAL A 443 9.53 22.52 27.20
N TYR A 444 10.32 22.05 28.15
CA TYR A 444 9.89 21.62 29.47
C TYR A 444 10.39 22.58 30.55
N ALA A 445 9.49 23.39 31.10
CA ALA A 445 9.79 24.40 32.12
C ALA A 445 8.64 24.51 33.13
N PRO A 446 8.33 23.45 33.89
CA PRO A 446 7.06 23.30 34.62
C PRO A 446 6.89 24.32 35.77
N GLY A 447 7.98 24.90 36.28
CA GLY A 447 7.94 25.95 37.29
C GLY A 447 7.91 27.39 36.74
N ALA A 448 8.13 27.58 35.44
CA ALA A 448 8.39 28.88 34.83
C ALA A 448 7.12 29.57 34.30
N ALA A 449 7.16 30.91 34.25
CA ALA A 449 6.24 31.68 33.44
C ALA A 449 6.85 31.94 32.06
N ALA A 450 6.26 31.33 31.03
CA ALA A 450 6.65 31.49 29.64
C ALA A 450 5.89 32.65 28.98
N THR A 451 6.61 33.49 28.25
CA THR A 451 6.06 34.59 27.45
C THR A 451 6.54 34.47 26.01
N ILE A 452 5.58 34.41 25.09
CA ILE A 452 5.80 34.34 23.65
C ILE A 452 5.19 35.60 23.04
N SER A 453 5.98 36.42 22.36
CA SER A 453 5.51 37.75 21.94
C SER A 453 6.18 38.32 20.69
N GLY A 454 5.62 39.40 20.15
CA GLY A 454 6.09 39.99 18.89
C GLY A 454 5.54 39.19 17.71
N ASN A 455 6.42 38.74 16.80
CA ASN A 455 6.07 37.80 15.72
C ASN A 455 6.86 36.49 15.86
N ALA A 456 7.05 36.01 17.10
CA ALA A 456 7.68 34.71 17.31
C ALA A 456 6.77 33.62 16.73
N SER A 457 7.32 32.74 15.89
CA SER A 457 6.69 31.51 15.41
C SER A 457 7.41 30.31 16.04
N LEU A 458 6.68 29.33 16.55
CA LEU A 458 7.21 28.13 17.22
C LEU A 458 6.39 26.94 16.77
N ASP A 459 7.02 25.79 16.54
CA ASP A 459 6.34 24.52 16.24
C ASP A 459 6.91 23.41 17.13
N LEU A 460 6.38 23.29 18.35
CA LEU A 460 6.92 22.40 19.38
C LEU A 460 5.93 22.13 20.53
N PRO A 461 6.06 20.97 21.22
CA PRO A 461 5.32 20.74 22.45
C PRO A 461 5.89 21.57 23.62
N LEU A 462 5.00 22.01 24.52
CA LEU A 462 5.32 22.91 25.62
C LEU A 462 4.67 22.48 26.93
N ILE A 463 5.47 22.36 27.99
CA ILE A 463 4.98 22.10 29.35
C ILE A 463 5.55 23.18 30.27
N VAL A 464 4.69 24.05 30.80
CA VAL A 464 5.11 25.24 31.56
C VAL A 464 4.22 25.49 32.77
N GLY A 465 4.69 26.29 33.73
CA GLY A 465 3.87 26.70 34.87
C GLY A 465 2.79 27.71 34.46
N LYS A 466 3.14 28.70 33.65
CA LYS A 466 2.21 29.70 33.11
C LYS A 466 2.60 30.05 31.68
N LEU A 467 1.63 30.32 30.81
CA LEU A 467 1.87 30.70 29.42
C LEU A 467 1.14 32.00 29.04
N THR A 468 1.85 32.91 28.38
CA THR A 468 1.29 34.14 27.80
C THR A 468 1.74 34.31 26.35
N LEU A 469 0.80 34.37 25.41
CA LEU A 469 1.03 34.74 24.01
C LEU A 469 0.45 36.14 23.75
N SER A 470 1.19 36.99 23.05
CA SER A 470 0.74 38.36 22.73
C SER A 470 1.37 38.91 21.45
N GLY A 471 0.80 39.99 20.89
CA GLY A 471 1.25 40.54 19.62
C GLY A 471 0.71 39.73 18.45
N ASN A 472 1.58 39.30 17.53
CA ASN A 472 1.28 38.38 16.43
C ASN A 472 2.05 37.07 16.61
N ALA A 473 2.30 36.64 17.85
CA ALA A 473 2.97 35.38 18.12
C ALA A 473 2.12 34.22 17.59
N VAL A 474 2.75 33.33 16.83
CA VAL A 474 2.14 32.11 16.32
C VAL A 474 2.79 30.93 17.02
N PHE A 475 1.96 30.02 17.50
CA PHE A 475 2.40 28.78 18.09
C PHE A 475 1.72 27.65 17.33
N ASN A 476 2.53 26.71 16.86
CA ASN A 476 2.22 25.58 16.00
C ASN A 476 1.53 26.08 14.71
N ASP A 477 2.28 26.89 13.96
CA ASP A 477 1.81 27.50 12.72
C ASP A 477 1.31 26.43 11.74
N VAL A 478 0.15 26.66 11.14
CA VAL A 478 -0.40 25.83 10.05
C VAL A 478 0.01 26.46 8.71
N ALA A 479 1.26 26.91 8.61
CA ALA A 479 1.92 27.00 7.33
C ALA A 479 2.34 25.57 7.01
N ALA A 480 1.47 24.83 6.29
CA ALA A 480 1.69 23.49 5.75
C ALA A 480 2.99 22.80 6.22
N GLN A 481 3.01 22.35 7.47
CA GLN A 481 3.99 21.38 7.94
C GLN A 481 3.19 20.12 8.26
N PRO A 482 3.54 18.99 7.64
CA PRO A 482 2.74 17.78 7.70
C PRO A 482 2.70 17.21 9.13
N SER A 483 1.59 16.52 9.42
CA SER A 483 1.42 15.68 10.60
C SER A 483 2.65 14.79 10.80
N ALA A 484 3.09 14.57 12.05
CA ALA A 484 4.23 13.72 12.43
C ALA A 484 4.04 12.21 12.15
N THR A 485 3.15 11.90 11.19
CA THR A 485 2.85 10.63 10.55
C THR A 485 3.29 10.61 9.09
N SER A 486 3.88 11.70 8.55
CA SER A 486 4.23 11.77 7.13
C SER A 486 5.45 10.91 6.80
N THR A 487 5.25 9.86 6.01
CA THR A 487 6.34 9.10 5.41
C THR A 487 6.68 9.75 4.08
N VAL A 488 7.83 10.42 3.98
CA VAL A 488 8.22 11.10 2.73
C VAL A 488 9.14 10.21 1.92
N TYR A 489 8.87 10.09 0.62
CA TYR A 489 9.62 9.25 -0.28
C TYR A 489 10.58 10.03 -1.17
N THR A 490 11.69 9.37 -1.49
CA THR A 490 12.68 9.80 -2.48
C THR A 490 12.38 9.15 -3.85
N PRO A 491 12.94 9.69 -4.96
CA PRO A 491 12.85 9.06 -6.27
C PRO A 491 13.20 7.57 -6.28
N ALA A 492 14.31 7.19 -5.64
CA ALA A 492 14.75 5.80 -5.57
C ALA A 492 13.71 4.87 -4.92
N GLN A 493 12.98 5.36 -3.91
CA GLN A 493 11.95 4.58 -3.20
C GLN A 493 10.70 4.41 -4.07
N ILE A 494 10.18 5.49 -4.66
CA ILE A 494 9.00 5.42 -5.52
C ILE A 494 9.28 4.58 -6.78
N ARG A 495 10.45 4.74 -7.41
CA ARG A 495 10.87 3.89 -8.54
C ARG A 495 10.97 2.42 -8.17
N ALA A 496 11.46 2.11 -6.97
CA ALA A 496 11.53 0.73 -6.50
C ALA A 496 10.13 0.16 -6.23
N ALA A 497 9.26 0.94 -5.59
CA ALA A 497 7.90 0.54 -5.21
C ALA A 497 7.07 0.14 -6.43
N TYR A 498 7.10 0.94 -7.50
CA TYR A 498 6.35 0.68 -8.73
C TYR A 498 7.12 -0.14 -9.78
N GLY A 499 8.23 -0.78 -9.40
CA GLY A 499 8.96 -1.69 -10.30
C GLY A 499 9.76 -1.02 -11.43
N LEU A 500 9.91 0.31 -11.45
CA LEU A 500 10.68 1.03 -12.48
C LEU A 500 12.16 0.65 -12.50
N ASN A 501 12.72 0.11 -11.41
CA ASN A 501 14.09 -0.41 -11.39
C ASN A 501 14.29 -1.62 -12.33
N GLY A 502 13.20 -2.31 -12.69
CA GLY A 502 13.21 -3.39 -13.69
C GLY A 502 13.04 -2.91 -15.14
N VAL A 503 12.76 -1.62 -15.36
CA VAL A 503 12.58 -1.03 -16.69
C VAL A 503 13.93 -0.59 -17.24
N THR A 504 14.25 -1.01 -18.47
CA THR A 504 15.55 -0.71 -19.11
C THR A 504 15.57 0.61 -19.89
N PHE A 505 14.41 1.22 -20.04
CA PHE A 505 14.19 2.51 -20.69
C PHE A 505 14.29 3.65 -19.66
N ASP A 506 14.81 4.79 -20.10
CA ASP A 506 14.97 6.01 -19.32
C ASP A 506 14.22 7.21 -19.91
N GLY A 507 13.52 7.04 -21.03
CA GLY A 507 12.79 8.09 -21.75
C GLY A 507 13.60 8.76 -22.86
N ALA A 508 14.86 8.36 -23.09
CA ALA A 508 15.70 9.01 -24.10
C ALA A 508 15.10 8.99 -25.50
N GLY A 509 15.12 10.16 -26.15
CA GLY A 509 14.54 10.37 -27.47
C GLY A 509 13.07 10.77 -27.47
N GLN A 510 12.42 10.76 -26.30
CA GLN A 510 11.07 11.30 -26.12
C GLN A 510 11.11 12.69 -25.48
N THR A 511 10.05 13.48 -25.70
CA THR A 511 9.87 14.78 -25.03
C THR A 511 8.55 14.78 -24.28
N ILE A 512 8.61 15.11 -22.99
CA ILE A 512 7.46 15.37 -22.13
C ILE A 512 7.25 16.88 -22.12
N ALA A 513 6.06 17.34 -22.50
CA ALA A 513 5.67 18.72 -22.26
C ALA A 513 4.86 18.79 -20.96
N ILE A 514 5.19 19.74 -20.10
CA ILE A 514 4.46 20.07 -18.88
C ILE A 514 3.79 21.42 -19.12
N VAL A 515 2.53 21.56 -18.75
CA VAL A 515 1.76 22.78 -19.03
C VAL A 515 1.22 23.35 -17.72
N ASP A 516 1.84 24.44 -17.28
CA ASP A 516 1.51 25.15 -16.04
C ASP A 516 1.31 26.64 -16.33
N ALA A 517 0.82 27.41 -15.36
CA ALA A 517 0.59 28.84 -15.53
C ALA A 517 1.63 29.70 -14.80
N TYR A 518 1.93 30.87 -15.37
CA TYR A 518 2.95 31.79 -14.89
C TYR A 518 4.38 31.27 -15.15
N ASP A 519 5.38 31.98 -14.62
CA ASP A 519 6.82 31.70 -14.84
C ASP A 519 7.45 31.35 -13.50
N ASP A 520 8.11 30.19 -13.40
CA ASP A 520 9.10 29.90 -12.37
C ASP A 520 10.52 30.28 -12.84
N PRO A 521 11.01 31.48 -12.47
CA PRO A 521 12.35 31.93 -12.85
C PRO A 521 13.48 31.13 -12.18
N ALA A 522 13.18 30.26 -11.21
CA ALA A 522 14.14 29.43 -10.49
C ALA A 522 14.10 27.94 -10.88
N ILE A 523 13.28 27.53 -11.86
CA ILE A 523 13.06 26.11 -12.19
C ILE A 523 14.34 25.34 -12.49
N PHE A 524 15.29 25.96 -13.21
CA PHE A 524 16.57 25.31 -13.50
C PHE A 524 17.42 25.07 -12.24
N SER A 525 17.39 26.00 -11.27
CA SER A 525 18.13 25.83 -10.01
C SER A 525 17.42 24.89 -9.04
N ALA A 526 16.09 24.82 -9.09
CA ALA A 526 15.29 23.85 -8.35
C ALA A 526 15.67 22.42 -8.77
N VAL A 527 15.52 22.12 -10.07
CA VAL A 527 15.86 20.81 -10.64
C VAL A 527 17.34 20.45 -10.43
N ASP A 528 18.27 21.39 -10.65
CA ASP A 528 19.69 21.12 -10.34
C ASP A 528 19.89 20.78 -8.86
N THR A 529 19.17 21.42 -7.94
CA THR A 529 19.27 21.16 -6.49
C THR A 529 18.72 19.78 -6.15
N PHE A 530 17.55 19.43 -6.67
CA PHE A 530 16.93 18.12 -6.55
C PHE A 530 17.83 17.00 -7.09
N ASP A 531 18.34 17.20 -8.30
CA ASP A 531 19.18 16.22 -9.00
C ASP A 531 20.54 16.01 -8.35
N ASN A 532 21.06 17.00 -7.63
CA ASN A 532 22.30 16.86 -6.85
C ASN A 532 22.07 16.08 -5.55
N GLN A 533 20.84 16.05 -5.03
CA GLN A 533 20.50 15.37 -3.78
C GLN A 533 20.05 13.93 -4.01
N PHE A 534 19.26 13.70 -5.06
CA PHE A 534 18.61 12.41 -5.31
C PHE A 534 19.16 11.69 -6.52
N GLY A 535 18.99 10.37 -6.52
CA GLY A 535 19.34 9.48 -7.62
C GLY A 535 18.22 8.46 -7.84
N ILE A 536 18.25 7.77 -8.98
CA ILE A 536 17.26 6.74 -9.33
C ILE A 536 17.40 5.43 -8.52
N SER A 537 18.51 5.26 -7.78
CA SER A 537 18.72 4.12 -6.89
C SER A 537 19.38 4.56 -5.59
N SER A 538 19.08 3.87 -4.49
CA SER A 538 19.58 4.18 -3.14
C SER A 538 21.09 3.96 -2.93
N THR A 539 21.78 3.39 -3.92
CA THR A 539 23.23 3.07 -3.87
C THR A 539 24.01 3.68 -5.04
N GLY A 540 23.38 4.54 -5.84
CA GLY A 540 23.87 4.99 -7.15
C GLY A 540 24.41 6.43 -7.21
N THR A 541 24.73 6.85 -8.44
CA THR A 541 25.00 8.24 -8.82
C THR A 541 23.75 9.09 -8.69
N THR A 542 23.93 10.37 -8.39
CA THR A 542 22.84 11.34 -8.40
C THR A 542 22.32 11.53 -9.83
N LEU A 543 21.10 12.03 -9.97
CA LEU A 543 20.54 12.38 -11.28
C LEU A 543 21.45 13.39 -12.00
N TYR A 544 21.98 14.36 -11.26
CA TYR A 544 22.89 15.38 -11.77
C TYR A 544 24.19 14.78 -12.33
N ASP A 545 24.79 13.81 -11.62
CA ASP A 545 26.01 13.15 -12.07
C ASP A 545 25.79 12.32 -13.35
N GLN A 546 24.58 11.80 -13.54
CA GLN A 546 24.25 10.90 -14.64
C GLN A 546 23.72 11.63 -15.89
N TYR A 547 22.89 12.65 -15.70
CA TYR A 547 22.16 13.36 -16.78
C TYR A 547 22.61 14.82 -16.96
N GLY A 548 23.43 15.34 -16.03
CA GLY A 548 23.97 16.69 -16.08
C GLY A 548 23.03 17.73 -15.50
N SER A 549 23.37 19.01 -15.71
CA SER A 549 22.50 20.12 -15.29
C SER A 549 21.16 20.10 -16.05
N ALA A 550 20.10 20.53 -15.39
CA ALA A 550 18.75 20.74 -15.92
C ALA A 550 18.76 21.39 -17.31
N SER A 551 19.64 22.37 -17.53
CA SER A 551 19.81 23.03 -18.84
C SER A 551 20.17 22.10 -20.02
N SER A 552 20.54 20.84 -19.77
CA SER A 552 20.84 19.83 -20.79
C SER A 552 19.59 19.13 -21.33
N PHE A 553 18.52 19.02 -20.52
CA PHE A 553 17.30 18.26 -20.85
C PHE A 553 16.01 19.06 -20.71
N LEU A 554 15.98 20.09 -19.85
CA LEU A 554 14.87 21.00 -19.62
C LEU A 554 14.96 22.24 -20.51
N SER A 555 13.82 22.68 -21.03
CA SER A 555 13.66 23.98 -21.66
C SER A 555 12.31 24.60 -21.29
N VAL A 556 12.25 25.92 -21.24
CA VAL A 556 11.03 26.67 -20.92
C VAL A 556 10.55 27.42 -22.17
N ALA A 557 9.25 27.39 -22.41
CA ALA A 557 8.58 28.11 -23.48
C ALA A 557 7.31 28.79 -22.95
N ASN A 558 7.00 29.97 -23.46
CA ASN A 558 5.73 30.62 -23.18
C ASN A 558 4.57 29.91 -23.90
N GLN A 559 3.34 30.34 -23.61
CA GLN A 559 2.09 29.87 -24.23
C GLN A 559 2.09 29.81 -25.77
N SER A 560 2.95 30.57 -26.45
CA SER A 560 3.07 30.57 -27.92
C SER A 560 4.26 29.73 -28.45
N GLY A 561 4.88 28.92 -27.60
CA GLY A 561 6.00 28.04 -27.93
C GLY A 561 7.33 28.78 -28.11
N GLN A 562 7.46 29.98 -27.55
CA GLN A 562 8.67 30.81 -27.66
C GLN A 562 9.44 30.83 -26.35
N SER A 563 10.77 30.79 -26.41
CA SER A 563 11.63 30.87 -25.21
C SER A 563 11.64 32.24 -24.53
N ALA A 564 11.06 33.27 -25.16
CA ALA A 564 10.91 34.61 -24.58
C ALA A 564 9.91 35.47 -25.40
N PRO A 565 9.28 36.48 -24.78
CA PRO A 565 9.25 36.70 -23.33
C PRO A 565 8.42 35.62 -22.63
N LEU A 566 8.91 35.15 -21.49
CA LEU A 566 8.15 34.31 -20.57
C LEU A 566 7.07 35.16 -19.88
N PRO A 567 5.97 34.54 -19.38
CA PRO A 567 4.94 35.24 -18.62
C PRO A 567 5.49 35.86 -17.32
N ALA A 568 4.60 36.50 -16.55
CA ALA A 568 4.96 36.97 -15.22
C ALA A 568 4.83 35.82 -14.22
N THR A 569 5.63 35.85 -13.15
CA THR A 569 5.47 35.04 -11.94
C THR A 569 4.06 35.15 -11.36
N ASP A 570 3.67 34.19 -10.52
CA ASP A 570 2.34 34.16 -9.92
C ASP A 570 2.02 35.50 -9.21
N PRO A 571 0.89 36.16 -9.53
CA PRO A 571 0.43 37.36 -8.83
C PRO A 571 0.26 37.19 -7.31
N ALA A 572 0.10 35.97 -6.80
CA ALA A 572 0.10 35.65 -5.37
C ALA A 572 1.45 35.94 -4.70
N GLY A 573 2.54 35.93 -5.49
CA GLY A 573 3.92 36.09 -5.02
C GLY A 573 4.46 34.81 -4.38
N ALA A 574 5.68 34.90 -3.84
CA ALA A 574 6.34 33.75 -3.22
C ALA A 574 5.55 33.24 -1.99
N GLY A 575 5.32 31.93 -1.92
CA GLY A 575 4.53 31.23 -0.91
C GLY A 575 4.41 29.74 -1.23
N HIS A 576 3.73 28.98 -0.36
CA HIS A 576 3.59 27.52 -0.49
C HIS A 576 2.40 27.06 -1.35
N ASP A 577 1.53 27.98 -1.76
CA ASP A 577 0.36 27.73 -2.61
C ASP A 577 0.44 28.66 -3.82
N ASN A 578 1.44 28.44 -4.68
CA ASN A 578 1.63 29.17 -5.94
C ASN A 578 2.07 28.24 -7.06
N TRP A 579 2.06 28.75 -8.29
CA TRP A 579 2.41 27.96 -9.47
C TRP A 579 3.89 27.59 -9.55
N GLU A 580 4.79 28.33 -8.90
CA GLU A 580 6.21 27.98 -8.90
C GLU A 580 6.51 26.67 -8.13
N VAL A 581 5.76 26.36 -7.06
CA VAL A 581 5.79 25.04 -6.39
C VAL A 581 5.32 23.94 -7.34
N GLU A 582 4.21 24.18 -8.05
CA GLU A 582 3.58 23.23 -8.97
C GLU A 582 4.53 22.89 -10.13
N GLU A 583 5.10 23.91 -10.77
CA GLU A 583 6.09 23.76 -11.85
C GLU A 583 7.32 22.96 -11.38
N THR A 584 7.80 23.23 -10.17
CA THR A 584 8.92 22.49 -9.55
C THR A 584 8.56 21.02 -9.34
N LEU A 585 7.41 20.73 -8.73
CA LEU A 585 6.89 19.38 -8.52
C LEU A 585 6.81 18.61 -9.83
N ASP A 586 6.17 19.19 -10.84
CA ASP A 586 5.89 18.54 -12.11
C ASP A 586 7.19 18.18 -12.85
N VAL A 587 8.12 19.13 -12.95
CA VAL A 587 9.37 18.94 -13.68
C VAL A 587 10.29 17.95 -12.96
N GLU A 588 10.45 18.07 -11.64
CA GLU A 588 11.32 17.20 -10.86
C GLU A 588 10.84 15.75 -10.89
N TRP A 589 9.54 15.50 -10.74
CA TRP A 589 9.01 14.14 -10.70
C TRP A 589 8.84 13.50 -12.07
N ALA A 590 8.54 14.26 -13.12
CA ALA A 590 8.66 13.77 -14.50
C ALA A 590 10.10 13.35 -14.81
N HIS A 591 11.09 14.18 -14.43
CA HIS A 591 12.50 13.86 -14.63
C HIS A 591 12.93 12.64 -13.81
N ALA A 592 12.54 12.55 -12.54
CA ALA A 592 12.88 11.42 -11.68
C ALA A 592 12.38 10.07 -12.22
N MET A 593 11.20 10.05 -12.87
CA MET A 593 10.59 8.84 -13.44
C MET A 593 11.11 8.51 -14.85
N ALA A 594 11.45 9.50 -15.67
CA ALA A 594 12.04 9.33 -17.01
C ALA A 594 13.25 10.26 -17.23
N PRO A 595 14.39 9.98 -16.60
CA PRO A 595 15.50 10.95 -16.52
C PRO A 595 16.25 11.17 -17.84
N GLY A 596 16.09 10.27 -18.81
CA GLY A 596 16.60 10.45 -20.17
C GLY A 596 15.68 11.26 -21.09
N ALA A 597 14.42 11.51 -20.71
CA ALA A 597 13.49 12.30 -21.50
C ALA A 597 13.89 13.78 -21.54
N ARG A 598 13.59 14.44 -22.66
CA ARG A 598 13.60 15.91 -22.68
C ARG A 598 12.32 16.44 -22.04
N ILE A 599 12.43 17.53 -21.31
CA ILE A 599 11.26 18.20 -20.73
C ILE A 599 11.14 19.59 -21.35
N VAL A 600 9.91 19.95 -21.75
CA VAL A 600 9.56 21.32 -22.13
C VAL A 600 8.47 21.80 -21.19
N LEU A 601 8.81 22.75 -20.32
CA LEU A 601 7.83 23.45 -19.51
C LEU A 601 7.19 24.56 -20.37
N VAL A 602 5.89 24.47 -20.60
CA VAL A 602 5.10 25.40 -21.40
C VAL A 602 4.24 26.25 -20.49
N GLU A 603 4.72 27.45 -20.22
CA GLU A 603 4.16 28.41 -19.27
C GLU A 603 3.02 29.22 -19.89
N ALA A 604 1.80 28.98 -19.42
CA ALA A 604 0.61 29.71 -19.79
C ALA A 604 0.63 31.15 -19.24
N ASN A 605 0.00 32.08 -19.96
CA ASN A 605 -0.01 33.49 -19.56
C ASN A 605 -0.75 33.75 -18.24
N SER A 606 -1.67 32.85 -17.85
CA SER A 606 -2.37 32.87 -16.57
C SER A 606 -3.02 31.51 -16.29
N GLN A 607 -3.48 31.32 -15.06
CA GLN A 607 -4.26 30.14 -14.63
C GLN A 607 -5.69 30.07 -15.19
N SER A 608 -6.02 30.86 -16.22
CA SER A 608 -7.35 30.79 -16.83
C SER A 608 -7.45 29.57 -17.74
N LEU A 609 -8.60 28.89 -17.76
CA LEU A 609 -8.84 27.70 -18.61
C LEU A 609 -8.43 27.94 -20.08
N GLY A 610 -8.78 29.09 -20.64
CA GLY A 610 -8.44 29.41 -22.03
C GLY A 610 -6.94 29.56 -22.26
N ASP A 611 -6.21 30.10 -21.28
CA ASP A 611 -4.76 30.25 -21.38
C ASP A 611 -4.04 28.90 -21.24
N LEU A 612 -4.45 28.09 -20.25
CA LEU A 612 -3.92 26.75 -20.04
C LEU A 612 -4.19 25.84 -21.23
N MET A 613 -5.42 25.78 -21.74
CA MET A 613 -5.75 24.98 -22.93
C MET A 613 -5.03 25.47 -24.20
N SER A 614 -4.78 26.78 -24.34
CA SER A 614 -3.96 27.30 -25.45
C SER A 614 -2.50 26.85 -25.34
N ALA A 615 -1.97 26.79 -24.11
CA ALA A 615 -0.65 26.25 -23.84
C ALA A 615 -0.60 24.74 -24.10
N VAL A 616 -1.65 23.97 -23.75
CA VAL A 616 -1.78 22.54 -24.09
C VAL A 616 -1.73 22.29 -25.60
N ALA A 617 -2.52 23.03 -26.38
CA ALA A 617 -2.52 22.91 -27.84
C ALA A 617 -1.14 23.24 -28.43
N THR A 618 -0.46 24.25 -27.87
CA THR A 618 0.89 24.63 -28.28
C THR A 618 1.92 23.57 -27.91
N ALA A 619 1.85 23.04 -26.68
CA ALA A 619 2.71 21.98 -26.17
C ALA A 619 2.64 20.74 -27.05
N ALA A 620 1.44 20.30 -27.43
CA ALA A 620 1.25 19.15 -28.30
C ALA A 620 1.82 19.35 -29.72
N ASP A 621 1.86 20.60 -30.22
CA ASP A 621 2.41 20.94 -31.55
C ASP A 621 3.93 21.14 -31.54
N LEU A 622 4.57 21.22 -30.36
CA LEU A 622 6.01 21.39 -30.26
C LEU A 622 6.76 20.15 -30.79
N PRO A 623 7.80 20.34 -31.62
CA PRO A 623 8.49 19.22 -32.26
C PRO A 623 9.02 18.17 -31.27
N GLY A 624 8.56 16.93 -31.45
CA GLY A 624 9.05 15.77 -30.71
C GLY A 624 8.38 15.55 -29.35
N VAL A 625 7.36 16.35 -29.00
CA VAL A 625 6.50 16.09 -27.84
C VAL A 625 5.69 14.83 -28.08
N SER A 626 5.82 13.85 -27.19
CA SER A 626 5.09 12.58 -27.26
C SER A 626 4.14 12.40 -26.09
N VAL A 627 4.27 13.23 -25.06
CA VAL A 627 3.43 13.22 -23.86
C VAL A 627 3.20 14.66 -23.41
N VAL A 628 1.97 15.01 -23.03
CA VAL A 628 1.62 16.29 -22.40
C VAL A 628 1.05 15.99 -21.01
N SER A 629 1.68 16.50 -19.97
CA SER A 629 1.23 16.42 -18.57
C SER A 629 0.52 17.72 -18.16
N MET A 630 -0.56 17.58 -17.41
CA MET A 630 -1.40 18.69 -16.91
C MET A 630 -1.78 18.43 -15.45
N SER A 631 -1.13 19.11 -14.51
CA SER A 631 -1.42 19.02 -13.07
C SER A 631 -2.39 20.10 -12.59
N TRP A 632 -3.49 20.28 -13.33
CA TRP A 632 -4.52 21.27 -12.99
C TRP A 632 -5.88 20.82 -13.52
N GLY A 633 -6.94 21.42 -12.96
CA GLY A 633 -8.29 21.09 -13.39
C GLY A 633 -9.34 22.11 -12.99
N PHE A 634 -10.46 22.06 -13.69
CA PHE A 634 -11.61 22.96 -13.55
C PHE A 634 -12.88 22.14 -13.39
N VAL A 635 -13.78 22.56 -12.50
CA VAL A 635 -14.94 21.75 -12.14
C VAL A 635 -15.96 21.70 -13.28
N GLU A 636 -16.26 20.49 -13.72
CA GLU A 636 -17.29 20.21 -14.73
C GLU A 636 -18.67 20.69 -14.25
N GLY A 637 -19.38 21.43 -15.10
CA GLY A 637 -20.70 22.00 -14.83
C GLY A 637 -20.71 23.24 -13.94
N ARG A 638 -19.55 23.68 -13.44
CA ARG A 638 -19.39 24.93 -12.69
C ARG A 638 -18.42 25.89 -13.37
N ASP A 639 -17.20 25.42 -13.61
CA ASP A 639 -16.08 26.20 -14.15
C ASP A 639 -15.87 25.90 -15.65
N VAL A 640 -16.25 24.69 -16.09
CA VAL A 640 -16.27 24.26 -17.51
C VAL A 640 -17.68 23.78 -17.88
N LEU A 641 -18.23 24.24 -19.02
CA LEU A 641 -19.52 23.78 -19.51
C LEU A 641 -19.34 22.75 -20.64
N ALA A 642 -20.37 21.96 -20.93
CA ALA A 642 -20.34 20.95 -22.00
C ALA A 642 -19.90 21.48 -23.38
N ALA A 643 -20.16 22.76 -23.68
CA ALA A 643 -19.71 23.37 -24.93
C ALA A 643 -18.22 23.71 -24.93
N ASP A 644 -17.65 23.99 -23.76
CA ASP A 644 -16.22 24.22 -23.57
C ASP A 644 -15.46 22.89 -23.68
N GLU A 645 -15.93 21.82 -23.04
CA GLU A 645 -15.32 20.47 -23.16
C GLU A 645 -15.33 19.98 -24.61
N ALA A 646 -16.48 20.07 -25.29
CA ALA A 646 -16.57 19.70 -26.70
C ALA A 646 -15.64 20.52 -27.62
N MET A 647 -15.26 21.73 -27.23
CA MET A 647 -14.29 22.55 -27.95
C MET A 647 -12.86 22.14 -27.61
N TYR A 648 -12.54 22.05 -26.31
CA TYR A 648 -11.19 21.77 -25.81
C TYR A 648 -10.75 20.32 -26.02
N ASP A 649 -11.68 19.39 -26.17
CA ASP A 649 -11.37 18.01 -26.56
C ASP A 649 -10.67 17.91 -27.90
N SER A 650 -10.89 18.89 -28.80
CA SER A 650 -10.14 18.96 -30.06
C SER A 650 -8.67 19.34 -29.87
N TYR A 651 -8.30 19.94 -28.73
CA TYR A 651 -6.92 20.29 -28.39
C TYR A 651 -6.19 19.10 -27.76
N LEU A 652 -6.93 18.13 -27.23
CA LEU A 652 -6.45 16.92 -26.59
C LEU A 652 -6.33 15.77 -27.61
N THR A 653 -5.83 16.10 -28.80
CA THR A 653 -5.61 15.14 -29.88
C THR A 653 -4.24 15.36 -30.52
N THR A 654 -3.66 14.30 -31.09
CA THR A 654 -2.40 14.40 -31.82
C THR A 654 -2.52 15.40 -32.97
N PRO A 655 -1.69 16.47 -33.01
CA PRO A 655 -1.75 17.45 -34.09
C PRO A 655 -1.46 16.83 -35.46
N ALA A 656 -2.06 17.40 -36.50
CA ALA A 656 -1.92 16.87 -37.85
C ALA A 656 -0.46 16.88 -38.33
N GLY A 657 0.08 15.70 -38.63
CA GLY A 657 1.48 15.54 -39.05
C GLY A 657 2.47 15.41 -37.90
N HIS A 658 1.99 15.36 -36.66
CA HIS A 658 2.78 15.03 -35.47
C HIS A 658 2.77 13.52 -35.22
N GLN A 659 3.80 13.00 -34.53
CA GLN A 659 3.71 11.66 -33.94
C GLN A 659 2.74 11.68 -32.76
N GLY A 660 2.17 10.53 -32.42
CA GLY A 660 1.19 10.38 -31.34
C GLY A 660 1.59 11.07 -30.05
N VAL A 661 0.65 11.84 -29.49
CA VAL A 661 0.80 12.58 -28.23
C VAL A 661 -0.18 12.01 -27.21
N THR A 662 0.33 11.46 -26.11
CA THR A 662 -0.49 11.02 -24.98
C THR A 662 -0.74 12.19 -24.03
N PHE A 663 -1.99 12.50 -23.73
CA PHE A 663 -2.37 13.54 -22.78
C PHE A 663 -2.66 12.90 -21.43
N VAL A 664 -2.07 13.44 -20.37
CA VAL A 664 -2.17 12.92 -18.99
C VAL A 664 -2.56 14.07 -18.07
N ALA A 665 -3.59 13.87 -17.24
CA ALA A 665 -4.03 14.90 -16.30
C ALA A 665 -4.31 14.36 -14.91
N SER A 666 -4.03 15.18 -13.89
CA SER A 666 -4.41 14.96 -12.50
C SER A 666 -5.93 14.97 -12.34
N THR A 667 -6.52 14.07 -11.55
CA THR A 667 -7.97 14.07 -11.32
C THR A 667 -8.48 15.12 -10.33
N GLY A 668 -7.57 15.80 -9.63
CA GLY A 668 -7.84 16.81 -8.63
C GLY A 668 -7.71 16.30 -7.20
N ASP A 669 -7.73 17.21 -6.22
CA ASP A 669 -7.29 16.91 -4.85
C ASP A 669 -8.40 17.09 -3.79
N TYR A 670 -9.64 17.19 -4.23
CA TYR A 670 -10.82 17.47 -3.39
C TYR A 670 -11.85 16.32 -3.39
N GLY A 671 -11.37 15.11 -3.70
CA GLY A 671 -12.15 13.88 -3.77
C GLY A 671 -13.31 13.91 -4.77
N ALA A 672 -14.30 13.05 -4.54
CA ALA A 672 -15.45 12.81 -5.42
C ALA A 672 -16.37 14.01 -5.66
N ASN A 673 -16.27 15.05 -4.83
CA ASN A 673 -17.18 16.20 -4.87
C ASN A 673 -16.80 17.26 -5.91
N VAL A 674 -15.64 17.11 -6.53
CA VAL A 674 -15.04 18.12 -7.41
C VAL A 674 -14.59 17.43 -8.69
N PRO A 675 -15.52 17.04 -9.58
CA PRO A 675 -15.15 16.42 -10.85
C PRO A 675 -14.45 17.44 -11.76
N GLN A 676 -13.24 17.17 -12.25
CA GLN A 676 -12.40 18.13 -12.98
C GLN A 676 -12.09 17.75 -14.45
N TYR A 677 -12.27 18.73 -15.34
CA TYR A 677 -11.73 18.74 -16.70
C TYR A 677 -10.33 19.39 -16.67
N PRO A 678 -9.31 18.89 -17.40
CA PRO A 678 -9.38 18.00 -18.56
C PRO A 678 -9.33 16.50 -18.24
N ALA A 679 -9.19 16.08 -16.98
CA ALA A 679 -9.17 14.66 -16.64
C ALA A 679 -10.45 13.93 -17.09
N PHE A 680 -11.63 14.56 -17.10
CA PHE A 680 -12.85 13.95 -17.65
C PHE A 680 -12.88 13.79 -19.18
N SER A 681 -11.97 14.41 -19.94
CA SER A 681 -11.92 14.19 -21.38
C SER A 681 -11.68 12.70 -21.69
N PRO A 682 -12.41 12.10 -22.64
CA PRO A 682 -12.17 10.71 -23.06
C PRO A 682 -10.82 10.53 -23.76
N ASN A 683 -10.16 11.62 -24.18
CA ASN A 683 -8.85 11.62 -24.84
C ASN A 683 -7.67 11.78 -23.86
N VAL A 684 -7.94 11.95 -22.56
CA VAL A 684 -6.91 12.14 -21.52
C VAL A 684 -6.83 10.92 -20.62
N VAL A 685 -5.61 10.49 -20.28
CA VAL A 685 -5.39 9.49 -19.23
C VAL A 685 -5.49 10.22 -17.90
N ALA A 686 -6.56 9.93 -17.14
CA ALA A 686 -6.83 10.53 -15.86
C ALA A 686 -6.07 9.78 -14.75
N VAL A 687 -5.21 10.49 -14.03
CA VAL A 687 -4.35 9.89 -13.00
C VAL A 687 -4.80 10.32 -11.61
N GLY A 688 -5.30 9.34 -10.86
CA GLY A 688 -5.76 9.47 -9.48
C GLY A 688 -4.64 9.35 -8.45
N GLY A 689 -5.05 9.24 -7.19
CA GLY A 689 -4.14 9.36 -6.06
C GLY A 689 -4.27 8.25 -5.02
N THR A 690 -3.13 7.76 -4.55
CA THR A 690 -3.02 6.79 -3.44
C THR A 690 -2.20 7.33 -2.29
N SER A 691 -2.43 6.77 -1.10
CA SER A 691 -1.47 6.78 0.00
C SER A 691 -0.60 5.53 -0.11
N LEU A 692 0.72 5.71 -0.23
CA LEU A 692 1.70 4.64 -0.45
C LEU A 692 2.40 4.24 0.85
N TYR A 693 2.50 2.93 1.10
CA TYR A 693 3.22 2.38 2.23
C TYR A 693 4.28 1.40 1.75
N LEU A 694 5.50 1.55 2.28
CA LEU A 694 6.63 0.68 1.99
C LEU A 694 7.01 -0.15 3.21
N ASN A 695 7.55 -1.34 2.98
CA ASN A 695 8.18 -2.15 4.02
C ASN A 695 9.45 -1.46 4.54
N GLY A 696 9.94 -1.90 5.71
CA GLY A 696 11.16 -1.35 6.31
C GLY A 696 12.44 -1.52 5.48
N ASP A 697 12.42 -2.34 4.42
CA ASP A 697 13.50 -2.49 3.44
C ASP A 697 13.32 -1.64 2.16
N GLY A 698 12.26 -0.82 2.11
CA GLY A 698 11.92 0.04 0.97
C GLY A 698 11.17 -0.64 -0.17
N SER A 699 10.78 -1.91 -0.03
CA SER A 699 9.93 -2.59 -1.03
C SER A 699 8.46 -2.19 -0.88
N TYR A 700 7.70 -2.32 -1.96
CA TYR A 700 6.25 -2.11 -1.95
C TYR A 700 5.57 -2.96 -0.88
N GLN A 701 4.73 -2.34 -0.06
CA GLN A 701 3.91 -3.04 0.93
C GLN A 701 2.43 -3.02 0.52
N SER A 702 1.86 -1.82 0.43
CA SER A 702 0.43 -1.63 0.17
C SER A 702 0.11 -0.19 -0.21
N GLU A 703 -1.05 0.00 -0.81
CA GLU A 703 -1.65 1.31 -1.06
C GLU A 703 -3.10 1.36 -0.60
N SER A 704 -3.57 2.57 -0.31
CA SER A 704 -4.99 2.87 -0.12
C SER A 704 -5.37 4.07 -0.98
N GLY A 705 -6.61 4.11 -1.48
CA GLY A 705 -7.13 5.28 -2.17
C GLY A 705 -7.05 6.53 -1.28
N TRP A 706 -6.48 7.61 -1.82
CA TRP A 706 -6.23 8.82 -1.07
C TRP A 706 -7.53 9.60 -0.84
N GLY A 707 -7.94 9.75 0.42
CA GLY A 707 -8.93 10.75 0.77
C GLY A 707 -9.45 10.72 2.20
N GLY A 708 -10.00 11.86 2.60
CA GLY A 708 -10.50 12.13 3.94
C GLY A 708 -11.21 13.48 4.01
N VAL A 709 -11.90 13.74 5.12
CA VAL A 709 -12.48 15.05 5.39
C VAL A 709 -11.43 15.89 6.10
N ASP A 710 -11.00 16.98 5.47
CA ASP A 710 -10.20 17.98 6.18
C ASP A 710 -11.03 18.59 7.30
N SER A 711 -10.56 18.39 8.52
CA SER A 711 -11.30 18.73 9.72
C SER A 711 -11.37 20.26 9.94
N ALA A 712 -10.52 21.04 9.26
CA ALA A 712 -10.45 22.50 9.37
C ALA A 712 -11.44 23.21 8.43
N SER A 713 -11.56 22.76 7.18
CA SER A 713 -12.44 23.32 6.16
C SER A 713 -13.79 22.58 6.04
N GLY A 714 -13.86 21.34 6.55
CA GLY A 714 -14.99 20.44 6.33
C GLY A 714 -15.09 19.94 4.88
N LEU A 715 -14.08 20.22 4.05
CA LEU A 715 -14.01 19.80 2.66
C LEU A 715 -13.41 18.40 2.58
N MET A 716 -13.84 17.64 1.58
CA MET A 716 -13.13 16.42 1.20
C MET A 716 -11.78 16.84 0.58
N ILE A 717 -10.70 16.23 1.03
CA ILE A 717 -9.36 16.28 0.45
C ILE A 717 -8.98 14.85 0.09
N GLY A 718 -8.47 14.63 -1.11
CA GLY A 718 -8.20 13.28 -1.62
C GLY A 718 -8.18 13.24 -3.14
N GLY A 719 -7.70 12.12 -3.68
CA GLY A 719 -7.61 11.91 -5.11
C GLY A 719 -8.98 12.03 -5.77
N GLY A 720 -9.07 12.85 -6.81
CA GLY A 720 -10.30 13.05 -7.57
C GLY A 720 -10.72 11.77 -8.28
N GLY A 721 -12.01 11.69 -8.59
CA GLY A 721 -12.59 10.53 -9.25
C GLY A 721 -14.10 10.60 -9.20
N GLY A 722 -14.78 9.95 -10.14
CA GLY A 722 -16.22 10.00 -10.23
C GLY A 722 -16.73 9.85 -11.65
N VAL A 723 -17.93 10.37 -11.90
CA VAL A 723 -18.66 10.20 -13.16
C VAL A 723 -18.83 11.57 -13.82
N SER A 724 -18.48 11.68 -15.10
CA SER A 724 -18.66 12.90 -15.88
C SER A 724 -20.13 13.28 -15.98
N GLN A 725 -20.40 14.58 -16.05
CA GLN A 725 -21.74 15.11 -16.30
C GLN A 725 -22.07 15.20 -17.80
N PHE A 726 -21.06 15.31 -18.66
CA PHE A 726 -21.18 15.63 -20.07
C PHE A 726 -20.64 14.53 -20.97
N GLU A 727 -19.45 14.00 -20.68
CA GLU A 727 -18.75 13.03 -21.52
C GLU A 727 -19.38 11.64 -21.43
N ARG A 728 -19.69 11.07 -22.60
CA ARG A 728 -20.31 9.74 -22.70
C ARG A 728 -19.31 8.65 -22.38
N GLU A 729 -19.83 7.53 -21.87
CA GLU A 729 -19.02 6.34 -21.61
C GLU A 729 -18.24 5.93 -22.86
N PRO A 730 -16.89 6.01 -22.81
CA PRO A 730 -16.08 5.61 -23.93
C PRO A 730 -16.03 4.08 -24.02
N ALA A 731 -15.90 3.56 -25.24
CA ALA A 731 -15.94 2.12 -25.49
C ALA A 731 -14.86 1.32 -24.72
N TYR A 732 -13.74 1.96 -24.34
CA TYR A 732 -12.68 1.32 -23.55
C TYR A 732 -13.08 1.10 -22.07
N GLN A 733 -14.14 1.74 -21.56
CA GLN A 733 -14.64 1.54 -20.19
C GLN A 733 -15.83 0.58 -20.07
N SER A 734 -16.44 0.16 -21.18
CA SER A 734 -17.68 -0.64 -21.16
C SER A 734 -17.55 -2.01 -20.48
N GLY A 735 -16.33 -2.54 -20.38
CA GLY A 735 -16.03 -3.80 -19.70
C GLY A 735 -15.84 -3.68 -18.19
N VAL A 736 -15.72 -2.47 -17.65
CA VAL A 736 -15.35 -2.23 -16.24
C VAL A 736 -16.35 -1.38 -15.46
N GLN A 737 -17.26 -0.69 -16.16
CA GLN A 737 -18.31 0.14 -15.57
C GLN A 737 -19.55 0.17 -16.47
N SER A 738 -20.65 0.77 -16.01
CA SER A 738 -21.92 0.83 -16.77
C SER A 738 -22.75 2.09 -16.46
N THR A 739 -22.09 3.18 -16.08
CA THR A 739 -22.74 4.44 -15.71
C THR A 739 -23.32 5.19 -16.91
N GLY A 740 -22.90 4.85 -18.14
CA GLY A 740 -23.27 5.54 -19.38
C GLY A 740 -22.48 6.82 -19.65
N TYR A 741 -21.57 7.19 -18.74
CA TYR A 741 -20.71 8.38 -18.81
C TYR A 741 -19.23 8.01 -18.58
N ARG A 742 -18.30 8.88 -18.98
CA ARG A 742 -16.86 8.71 -18.71
C ARG A 742 -16.64 8.77 -17.20
N THR A 743 -15.89 7.82 -16.66
CA THR A 743 -15.56 7.78 -15.23
C THR A 743 -14.07 7.96 -15.00
N THR A 744 -13.65 8.65 -13.94
CA THR A 744 -12.24 8.88 -13.57
C THR A 744 -11.96 8.31 -12.16
N PRO A 745 -10.69 8.04 -11.79
CA PRO A 745 -9.49 8.04 -12.64
C PRO A 745 -9.42 6.80 -13.56
N ASP A 746 -8.53 6.81 -14.55
CA ASP A 746 -8.20 5.62 -15.34
C ASP A 746 -7.18 4.72 -14.62
N VAL A 747 -6.18 5.34 -14.00
CA VAL A 747 -5.07 4.73 -13.25
C VAL A 747 -4.71 5.65 -12.08
N SER A 748 -3.90 5.22 -11.14
CA SER A 748 -3.43 6.06 -10.04
C SER A 748 -1.94 5.95 -9.79
N PHE A 749 -1.42 6.89 -9.00
CA PHE A 749 -0.06 6.89 -8.49
C PHE A 749 -0.06 7.53 -7.09
N VAL A 750 1.08 7.51 -6.39
CA VAL A 750 1.21 8.13 -5.06
C VAL A 750 0.90 9.63 -5.13
N ALA A 751 0.01 10.07 -4.23
CA ALA A 751 -0.50 11.44 -4.20
C ALA A 751 -0.70 12.00 -2.79
N ASP A 752 -0.93 11.17 -1.77
CA ASP A 752 -1.20 11.69 -0.42
C ASP A 752 0.01 12.45 0.12
N PRO A 753 -0.09 13.75 0.49
CA PRO A 753 1.03 14.48 1.10
C PRO A 753 1.55 13.86 2.40
N ASN A 754 0.74 13.05 3.10
CA ASN A 754 1.19 12.26 4.26
C ASN A 754 2.04 11.06 3.86
N THR A 755 2.02 10.64 2.61
CA THR A 755 2.95 9.66 2.04
C THR A 755 3.67 10.27 0.83
N GLY A 756 3.95 11.57 0.92
CA GLY A 756 4.29 12.42 -0.21
C GLY A 756 5.75 12.34 -0.64
N ALA A 757 6.15 13.31 -1.44
CA ALA A 757 7.43 13.37 -2.11
C ALA A 757 8.23 14.60 -1.70
N TRP A 758 9.56 14.47 -1.66
CA TRP A 758 10.45 15.64 -1.57
C TRP A 758 10.48 16.39 -2.90
N ILE A 759 10.57 17.73 -2.83
CA ILE A 759 10.95 18.62 -3.94
C ILE A 759 11.96 19.68 -3.48
N ALA A 760 12.67 20.31 -4.43
CA ALA A 760 13.59 21.41 -4.16
C ALA A 760 13.06 22.77 -4.64
N ASP A 761 12.15 23.40 -3.90
CA ASP A 761 11.66 24.74 -4.22
C ASP A 761 12.69 25.84 -3.88
N THR A 762 13.45 26.27 -4.88
CA THR A 762 14.45 27.35 -4.72
C THR A 762 13.88 28.76 -4.95
N TYR A 763 12.62 28.88 -5.38
CA TYR A 763 11.96 30.15 -5.58
C TYR A 763 11.34 30.67 -4.28
N ASN A 764 10.55 29.83 -3.62
CA ASN A 764 9.83 30.19 -2.39
C ASN A 764 10.68 29.98 -1.14
N LEU A 765 11.60 29.01 -1.16
CA LEU A 765 12.42 28.68 0.01
C LEU A 765 13.85 29.19 -0.12
N SER A 766 14.50 29.35 1.03
CA SER A 766 15.88 29.84 1.05
C SER A 766 16.84 28.78 0.51
N ALA A 767 17.87 29.19 -0.24
CA ALA A 767 18.92 28.28 -0.71
C ALA A 767 19.66 27.49 0.40
N GLY A 768 19.50 27.85 1.68
CA GLY A 768 20.05 27.09 2.82
C GLY A 768 19.14 25.95 3.32
N ASN A 769 17.88 25.92 2.89
CA ASN A 769 16.92 24.84 3.10
C ASN A 769 15.81 24.94 2.03
N PRO A 770 16.06 24.44 0.80
CA PRO A 770 15.14 24.54 -0.32
C PRO A 770 14.12 23.39 -0.36
N TRP A 771 14.00 22.59 0.70
CA TRP A 771 13.23 21.34 0.66
C TRP A 771 11.84 21.51 1.26
N GLU A 772 10.83 21.06 0.54
CA GLU A 772 9.48 20.84 1.06
C GLU A 772 8.88 19.52 0.57
N ILE A 773 7.74 19.17 1.17
CA ILE A 773 7.03 17.92 0.92
C ILE A 773 5.75 18.27 0.21
N VAL A 774 5.51 17.59 -0.90
CA VAL A 774 4.34 17.79 -1.75
C VAL A 774 3.63 16.46 -1.99
N GLY A 775 2.40 16.56 -2.46
CA GLY A 775 1.56 15.45 -2.86
C GLY A 775 0.60 15.97 -3.91
N GLY A 776 -0.68 15.64 -3.78
CA GLY A 776 -1.66 15.91 -4.81
C GLY A 776 -1.61 14.88 -5.92
N THR A 777 -2.71 14.76 -6.66
CA THR A 777 -2.72 14.08 -7.96
C THR A 777 -1.82 14.81 -8.98
N SER A 778 -1.40 16.03 -8.66
CA SER A 778 -0.27 16.74 -9.24
C SER A 778 1.07 16.00 -9.13
N LEU A 779 1.33 15.23 -8.08
CA LEU A 779 2.50 14.33 -8.04
C LEU A 779 2.32 13.14 -9.00
N SER A 780 1.08 12.65 -9.11
CA SER A 780 0.76 11.46 -9.89
C SER A 780 0.84 11.66 -11.40
N ALA A 781 0.25 12.75 -11.91
CA ALA A 781 0.16 13.02 -13.35
C ALA A 781 1.51 13.08 -14.08
N PRO A 782 2.50 13.91 -13.67
CA PRO A 782 3.83 13.99 -14.30
C PRO A 782 4.61 12.68 -14.11
N SER A 783 4.46 12.02 -12.97
CA SER A 783 5.09 10.72 -12.71
C SER A 783 4.59 9.63 -13.66
N PHE A 784 3.28 9.59 -13.93
CA PHE A 784 2.69 8.64 -14.88
C PHE A 784 2.95 9.05 -16.34
N ALA A 785 2.96 10.35 -16.65
CA ALA A 785 3.36 10.87 -17.96
C ALA A 785 4.78 10.42 -18.35
N ALA A 786 5.69 10.40 -17.38
CA ALA A 786 7.03 9.85 -17.57
C ALA A 786 7.03 8.36 -17.93
N LEU A 787 6.11 7.53 -17.41
CA LEU A 787 5.97 6.14 -17.84
C LEU A 787 5.63 6.03 -19.33
N PHE A 788 4.76 6.90 -19.84
CA PHE A 788 4.48 6.95 -21.28
C PHE A 788 5.70 7.38 -22.10
N ALA A 789 6.60 8.21 -21.57
CA ALA A 789 7.88 8.47 -22.23
C ALA A 789 8.78 7.22 -22.26
N LEU A 790 8.81 6.41 -21.20
CA LEU A 790 9.51 5.11 -21.20
C LEU A 790 8.92 4.16 -22.24
N VAL A 791 7.58 4.06 -22.30
CA VAL A 791 6.85 3.27 -23.30
C VAL A 791 7.18 3.75 -24.70
N ASN A 792 7.07 5.05 -24.97
CA ASN A 792 7.30 5.61 -26.30
C ASN A 792 8.76 5.45 -26.75
N GLN A 793 9.75 5.50 -25.85
CA GLN A 793 11.12 5.11 -26.15
C GLN A 793 11.19 3.65 -26.61
N GLY A 794 10.54 2.73 -25.90
CA GLY A 794 10.49 1.32 -26.25
C GLY A 794 9.78 1.05 -27.59
N ARG A 795 8.65 1.72 -27.84
CA ARG A 795 7.89 1.63 -29.09
C ARG A 795 8.71 2.08 -30.29
N VAL A 796 9.33 3.26 -30.19
CA VAL A 796 10.21 3.78 -31.26
C VAL A 796 11.42 2.85 -31.47
N ALA A 797 12.00 2.30 -30.41
CA ALA A 797 13.07 1.30 -30.52
C ALA A 797 12.62 0.00 -31.20
N ALA A 798 11.35 -0.38 -31.07
CA ALA A 798 10.72 -1.50 -31.77
C ALA A 798 10.30 -1.17 -33.22
N GLY A 799 10.43 0.09 -33.66
CA GLY A 799 10.01 0.55 -34.99
C GLY A 799 8.53 0.92 -35.07
N GLU A 800 7.84 1.00 -33.94
CA GLU A 800 6.45 1.42 -33.84
C GLU A 800 6.34 2.93 -33.65
N ALA A 801 5.16 3.47 -33.94
CA ALA A 801 4.83 4.86 -33.62
C ALA A 801 4.57 5.03 -32.11
N THR A 802 4.74 6.26 -31.61
CA THR A 802 4.32 6.61 -30.24
C THR A 802 2.81 6.41 -30.07
N LEU A 803 2.37 6.18 -28.83
CA LEU A 803 0.96 6.01 -28.53
C LEU A 803 0.14 7.25 -28.93
N ASN A 804 -1.12 7.03 -29.28
CA ASN A 804 -2.08 8.02 -29.80
C ASN A 804 -1.78 8.48 -31.24
N SER A 805 -1.00 7.71 -31.99
CA SER A 805 -0.77 7.96 -33.42
C SER A 805 -1.97 7.55 -34.28
N ASN A 806 -2.73 6.54 -33.85
CA ASN A 806 -3.84 5.98 -34.61
C ASN A 806 -5.21 6.51 -34.17
N SER A 807 -5.34 6.86 -32.89
CA SER A 807 -6.58 7.34 -32.27
C SER A 807 -6.25 8.23 -31.06
N PRO A 808 -7.03 9.29 -30.78
CA PRO A 808 -6.91 10.07 -29.55
C PRO A 808 -7.03 9.26 -28.26
N THR A 809 -7.65 8.07 -28.31
CA THR A 809 -7.92 7.22 -27.14
C THR A 809 -7.04 5.96 -27.07
N GLU A 810 -5.98 5.88 -27.90
CA GLU A 810 -5.15 4.67 -28.03
C GLU A 810 -4.47 4.27 -26.71
N ALA A 811 -3.98 5.22 -25.92
CA ALA A 811 -3.35 4.94 -24.62
C ALA A 811 -4.35 4.36 -23.62
N GLN A 812 -5.56 4.92 -23.53
CA GLN A 812 -6.63 4.40 -22.66
C GLN A 812 -7.03 3.00 -23.10
N GLN A 813 -7.30 2.81 -24.41
CA GLN A 813 -7.61 1.48 -24.95
C GLN A 813 -6.53 0.44 -24.60
N ALA A 814 -5.26 0.83 -24.70
CA ALA A 814 -4.15 -0.02 -24.30
C ALA A 814 -4.26 -0.37 -22.82
N LEU A 815 -4.31 0.62 -21.92
CA LEU A 815 -4.39 0.42 -20.47
C LEU A 815 -5.53 -0.54 -20.07
N TYR A 816 -6.75 -0.33 -20.58
CA TYR A 816 -7.92 -1.16 -20.26
C TYR A 816 -7.89 -2.57 -20.90
N SER A 817 -6.99 -2.81 -21.86
CA SER A 817 -6.82 -4.12 -22.50
C SER A 817 -5.77 -5.01 -21.82
N LEU A 818 -4.96 -4.46 -20.92
CA LEU A 818 -3.85 -5.17 -20.29
C LEU A 818 -4.31 -6.08 -19.14
N PRO A 819 -3.52 -7.11 -18.80
CA PRO A 819 -3.78 -7.94 -17.64
C PRO A 819 -3.86 -7.12 -16.35
N THR A 820 -4.73 -7.50 -15.42
CA THR A 820 -4.83 -6.85 -14.11
C THR A 820 -3.54 -6.96 -13.28
N SER A 821 -2.66 -7.92 -13.61
CA SER A 821 -1.33 -8.05 -12.97
C SER A 821 -0.36 -6.91 -13.27
N ASP A 822 -0.65 -6.10 -14.29
CA ASP A 822 0.14 -4.92 -14.63
C ASP A 822 -0.14 -3.74 -13.69
N TYR A 823 -1.13 -3.92 -12.81
CA TYR A 823 -1.54 -2.95 -11.82
C TYR A 823 -1.51 -3.54 -10.40
N HIS A 824 -1.16 -2.73 -9.42
CA HIS A 824 -1.52 -2.97 -8.04
C HIS A 824 -2.97 -2.51 -7.85
N ASP A 825 -3.87 -3.48 -7.74
CA ASP A 825 -5.29 -3.25 -7.47
C ASP A 825 -5.49 -2.71 -6.04
N VAL A 826 -5.95 -1.45 -5.93
CA VAL A 826 -6.07 -0.75 -4.64
C VAL A 826 -7.47 -0.93 -4.10
N THR A 827 -7.62 -1.89 -3.18
CA THR A 827 -8.95 -2.34 -2.73
C THR A 827 -9.45 -1.67 -1.44
N THR A 828 -8.72 -0.69 -0.91
CA THR A 828 -9.04 -0.01 0.37
C THR A 828 -8.84 1.49 0.26
N GLY A 829 -9.51 2.27 1.12
CA GLY A 829 -9.48 3.74 1.06
C GLY A 829 -10.70 4.34 0.39
N SER A 830 -10.75 5.67 0.33
CA SER A 830 -11.92 6.39 -0.17
C SER A 830 -11.57 7.83 -0.54
N ASN A 831 -12.14 8.32 -1.64
CA ASN A 831 -12.17 9.74 -1.98
C ASN A 831 -13.55 10.39 -1.80
N GLY A 832 -14.49 9.69 -1.15
CA GLY A 832 -15.93 9.94 -1.22
C GLY A 832 -16.69 8.80 -1.91
N TYR A 833 -16.04 8.11 -2.86
CA TYR A 833 -16.38 6.74 -3.26
C TYR A 833 -15.51 5.74 -2.49
N SER A 834 -15.89 4.47 -2.40
CA SER A 834 -15.08 3.43 -1.75
C SER A 834 -14.27 2.68 -2.78
N ALA A 835 -12.98 2.45 -2.48
CA ALA A 835 -12.14 1.61 -3.31
C ALA A 835 -12.56 0.14 -3.19
N GLY A 836 -12.34 -0.66 -4.24
CA GLY A 836 -12.86 -2.01 -4.38
C GLY A 836 -11.95 -2.88 -5.25
N ALA A 837 -12.36 -4.12 -5.51
CA ALA A 837 -11.59 -5.01 -6.38
C ALA A 837 -11.80 -4.63 -7.85
N GLY A 838 -10.71 -4.55 -8.60
CA GLY A 838 -10.71 -4.15 -10.00
C GLY A 838 -10.95 -2.65 -10.17
N TYR A 839 -11.56 -2.26 -11.29
CA TYR A 839 -11.79 -0.84 -11.59
C TYR A 839 -12.73 -0.18 -10.56
N ASP A 840 -12.31 0.95 -10.00
CA ASP A 840 -13.14 1.76 -9.11
C ASP A 840 -12.99 3.27 -9.32
N LEU A 841 -13.93 4.05 -8.76
CA LEU A 841 -13.97 5.52 -8.90
C LEU A 841 -13.00 6.25 -7.95
N VAL A 842 -12.12 5.52 -7.27
CA VAL A 842 -11.11 6.08 -6.35
C VAL A 842 -9.74 6.01 -6.99
N THR A 843 -9.39 4.86 -7.56
CA THR A 843 -8.05 4.55 -8.05
C THR A 843 -8.00 4.01 -9.48
N GLY A 844 -9.15 3.78 -10.12
CA GLY A 844 -9.22 3.33 -11.50
C GLY A 844 -8.78 1.88 -11.60
N LEU A 845 -7.92 1.54 -12.56
CA LEU A 845 -7.31 0.21 -12.68
C LEU A 845 -6.28 -0.10 -11.56
N GLY A 846 -5.92 0.90 -10.74
CA GLY A 846 -4.88 0.79 -9.72
C GLY A 846 -3.59 1.52 -10.10
N THR A 847 -2.49 1.20 -9.41
CA THR A 847 -1.16 1.83 -9.64
C THR A 847 -0.22 0.93 -10.45
N PRO A 848 0.81 1.44 -11.13
CA PRO A 848 1.53 0.66 -12.13
C PRO A 848 2.52 -0.33 -11.52
N VAL A 849 2.53 -1.57 -12.04
CA VAL A 849 3.66 -2.49 -11.93
C VAL A 849 4.55 -2.29 -13.17
N ALA A 850 5.38 -1.25 -13.15
CA ALA A 850 6.01 -0.70 -14.36
C ALA A 850 6.89 -1.70 -15.14
N ASN A 851 7.51 -2.67 -14.46
CA ASN A 851 8.29 -3.72 -15.13
C ASN A 851 7.45 -4.73 -15.93
N LEU A 852 6.13 -4.74 -15.75
CA LEU A 852 5.17 -5.49 -16.56
C LEU A 852 4.44 -4.55 -17.54
N LEU A 853 3.89 -3.46 -17.00
CA LEU A 853 3.09 -2.48 -17.74
C LEU A 853 3.86 -1.88 -18.94
N VAL A 854 5.12 -1.46 -18.75
CA VAL A 854 5.89 -0.79 -19.81
C VAL A 854 6.15 -1.71 -21.01
N PRO A 855 6.70 -2.93 -20.84
CA PRO A 855 6.83 -3.88 -21.94
C PRO A 855 5.52 -4.19 -22.68
N ASP A 856 4.41 -4.34 -21.96
CA ASP A 856 3.13 -4.72 -22.56
C ASP A 856 2.50 -3.55 -23.34
N LEU A 857 2.61 -2.32 -22.85
CA LEU A 857 2.26 -1.11 -23.61
C LEU A 857 3.19 -0.89 -24.81
N VAL A 858 4.46 -1.29 -24.73
CA VAL A 858 5.38 -1.26 -25.89
C VAL A 858 4.92 -2.25 -26.97
N ALA A 859 4.41 -3.42 -26.57
CA ALA A 859 3.93 -4.45 -27.49
C ALA A 859 2.50 -4.20 -28.04
N TYR A 860 1.76 -3.24 -27.48
CA TYR A 860 0.39 -2.95 -27.89
C TYR A 860 0.29 -2.53 -29.36
N ASN A 861 -0.59 -3.18 -30.13
CA ASN A 861 -0.79 -2.92 -31.56
C ASN A 861 -2.29 -2.84 -31.93
N GLY A 862 -3.11 -2.30 -31.03
CA GLY A 862 -4.56 -2.15 -31.19
C GLY A 862 -5.38 -3.26 -30.53
N ALA A 863 -6.65 -2.96 -30.24
CA ALA A 863 -7.61 -3.89 -29.66
C ALA A 863 -7.88 -5.06 -30.62
N GLY A 864 -7.23 -6.21 -30.37
CA GLY A 864 -7.34 -7.42 -31.19
C GLY A 864 -6.08 -8.29 -31.24
N ASN A 865 -4.93 -7.78 -30.79
CA ASN A 865 -3.69 -8.56 -30.70
C ASN A 865 -3.29 -8.77 -29.25
N ASN A 866 -3.81 -9.84 -28.62
CA ASN A 866 -3.17 -10.45 -27.46
C ASN A 866 -1.68 -10.68 -27.81
N PRO A 867 -0.71 -10.44 -26.91
CA PRO A 867 0.70 -10.65 -27.23
C PRO A 867 0.86 -12.07 -27.76
N SER A 868 1.34 -12.17 -29.01
CA SER A 868 1.67 -13.43 -29.62
C SER A 868 2.64 -14.17 -28.69
N TRP A 869 2.24 -15.35 -28.21
CA TRP A 869 3.10 -16.26 -27.45
C TRP A 869 4.44 -16.47 -28.19
N GLN A 870 5.49 -15.76 -27.79
CA GLN A 870 6.83 -15.99 -28.34
C GLN A 870 7.53 -17.08 -27.54
N VAL A 871 7.44 -18.32 -28.04
CA VAL A 871 8.25 -19.44 -27.56
C VAL A 871 9.70 -19.23 -28.02
N THR A 872 10.61 -18.87 -27.11
CA THR A 872 12.05 -18.77 -27.41
C THR A 872 12.73 -20.12 -27.19
N VAL A 873 13.16 -20.79 -28.27
CA VAL A 873 13.94 -22.04 -28.20
C VAL A 873 15.43 -21.72 -28.04
N THR A 874 15.98 -21.93 -26.84
CA THR A 874 17.41 -21.75 -26.56
C THR A 874 18.16 -23.09 -26.70
N THR A 875 18.78 -23.27 -27.87
CA THR A 875 19.76 -24.30 -28.26
C THR A 875 19.24 -25.67 -28.74
N ALA A 876 19.78 -26.10 -29.89
CA ALA A 876 19.65 -27.46 -30.42
C ALA A 876 21.05 -28.09 -30.49
N ASN A 877 21.31 -29.12 -29.66
CA ASN A 877 22.52 -29.94 -29.79
C ASN A 877 22.22 -31.17 -30.65
N ALA A 878 22.82 -31.23 -31.84
CA ALA A 878 22.74 -32.40 -32.71
C ALA A 878 23.74 -33.48 -32.24
N VAL A 879 23.23 -34.64 -31.81
CA VAL A 879 24.05 -35.86 -31.65
C VAL A 879 23.83 -36.76 -32.87
N PRO A 880 24.87 -37.21 -33.59
CA PRO A 880 24.68 -38.07 -34.75
C PRO A 880 24.59 -39.55 -34.34
N SER A 881 23.48 -40.21 -34.67
CA SER A 881 23.43 -41.67 -34.80
C SER A 881 22.64 -42.09 -36.03
N GLY A 882 23.14 -43.10 -36.72
CA GLY A 882 22.70 -43.49 -38.07
C GLY A 882 21.30 -44.10 -38.16
N SER A 883 20.73 -43.90 -39.35
CA SER A 883 19.52 -44.52 -39.93
C SER A 883 18.19 -44.30 -39.20
N GLY A 884 17.37 -43.41 -39.77
CA GLY A 884 15.94 -43.24 -39.48
C GLY A 884 15.63 -41.91 -38.82
N ASN A 885 15.05 -40.98 -39.57
CA ASN A 885 14.67 -39.64 -39.08
C ASN A 885 13.62 -39.74 -37.96
N THR A 886 14.04 -39.48 -36.72
CA THR A 886 13.16 -39.07 -35.63
C THR A 886 13.92 -38.03 -34.80
N THR A 887 13.51 -36.77 -34.91
CA THR A 887 14.00 -35.69 -34.04
C THR A 887 13.14 -35.70 -32.78
N VAL A 888 13.69 -36.13 -31.64
CA VAL A 888 13.06 -35.91 -30.34
C VAL A 888 13.45 -34.51 -29.88
N ILE A 889 12.46 -33.63 -29.74
CA ILE A 889 12.62 -32.31 -29.13
C ILE A 889 12.31 -32.50 -27.64
N ASN A 890 13.31 -32.41 -26.77
CA ASN A 890 13.05 -32.17 -25.35
C ASN A 890 13.01 -30.65 -25.15
N ALA A 891 11.81 -30.10 -25.02
CA ALA A 891 11.63 -28.74 -24.53
C ALA A 891 11.55 -28.80 -23.00
N GLU A 892 12.53 -28.23 -22.31
CA GLU A 892 12.34 -27.87 -20.91
C GLU A 892 11.47 -26.60 -20.88
N ILE A 893 10.24 -26.74 -20.37
CA ILE A 893 9.37 -25.61 -20.06
C ILE A 893 9.84 -25.07 -18.70
N ASN A 894 10.54 -23.95 -18.69
CA ASN A 894 10.70 -23.18 -17.46
C ASN A 894 9.39 -22.44 -17.20
N ALA A 895 8.46 -23.08 -16.49
CA ALA A 895 7.30 -22.40 -15.94
C ALA A 895 7.76 -21.43 -14.85
N LEU A 896 7.51 -20.13 -15.03
CA LEU A 896 7.46 -19.15 -13.95
C LEU A 896 6.02 -19.13 -13.37
N PRO A 897 5.84 -18.82 -12.08
CA PRO A 897 4.69 -19.28 -11.31
C PRO A 897 3.50 -18.33 -11.44
N VAL A 898 2.57 -18.58 -12.35
CA VAL A 898 1.25 -17.95 -12.34
C VAL A 898 0.22 -18.99 -12.77
N PHE A 899 -0.13 -19.92 -11.88
CA PHE A 899 -1.33 -20.75 -11.96
C PHE A 899 -1.57 -21.43 -10.60
N ASP A 900 -1.91 -20.64 -9.57
CA ASP A 900 -2.43 -21.17 -8.31
C ASP A 900 -3.46 -20.24 -7.65
N ALA A 901 -4.31 -19.58 -8.44
CA ALA A 901 -5.31 -18.66 -7.91
C ALA A 901 -6.66 -18.70 -8.65
N VAL A 902 -7.09 -19.86 -9.15
CA VAL A 902 -8.52 -20.14 -9.41
C VAL A 902 -8.75 -21.64 -9.27
N MET A 903 -8.90 -22.13 -8.03
CA MET A 903 -9.79 -23.21 -7.62
C MET A 903 -9.51 -23.51 -6.14
N GLY A 904 -10.54 -23.42 -5.30
CA GLY A 904 -10.46 -23.78 -3.90
C GLY A 904 -10.08 -25.25 -3.67
N ASP A 905 -9.45 -25.46 -2.51
CA ASP A 905 -9.14 -26.71 -1.81
C ASP A 905 -9.84 -27.99 -2.32
N GLY A 906 -9.03 -28.97 -2.74
CA GLY A 906 -9.36 -30.38 -2.62
C GLY A 906 -9.22 -31.24 -3.88
N ALA A 907 -8.00 -31.67 -4.23
CA ALA A 907 -7.82 -32.95 -4.91
C ALA A 907 -6.41 -33.53 -4.72
N THR A 908 -6.38 -34.64 -4.00
CA THR A 908 -5.24 -35.53 -3.79
C THR A 908 -4.72 -36.14 -5.08
N ALA A 909 -3.40 -36.38 -5.11
CA ALA A 909 -2.74 -37.14 -6.16
C ALA A 909 -3.39 -38.53 -6.32
N ILE A 910 -3.84 -38.86 -7.53
CA ILE A 910 -4.25 -40.22 -7.90
C ILE A 910 -3.37 -40.69 -9.07
N GLY A 911 -2.62 -41.75 -8.79
CA GLY A 911 -1.75 -42.43 -9.73
C GLY A 911 -2.52 -43.20 -10.80
N THR A 912 -1.81 -43.47 -11.88
CA THR A 912 -2.24 -44.25 -13.02
C THR A 912 -2.55 -45.70 -12.63
N ASP A 913 -3.78 -46.16 -12.85
CA ASP A 913 -4.02 -47.57 -13.18
C ASP A 913 -5.30 -47.79 -14.01
N ASP A 914 -5.32 -48.96 -14.62
CA ASP A 914 -5.94 -49.46 -15.84
C ASP A 914 -7.49 -49.53 -15.97
N ALA A 915 -7.92 -49.50 -17.25
CA ALA A 915 -9.09 -50.11 -17.92
C ALA A 915 -10.54 -50.09 -17.35
N GLY A 916 -11.46 -49.53 -18.15
CA GLY A 916 -12.64 -50.26 -18.65
C GLY A 916 -14.06 -49.69 -18.43
N ALA A 917 -14.78 -49.48 -19.55
CA ALA A 917 -16.24 -49.53 -19.78
C ALA A 917 -17.07 -48.21 -19.87
N GLU A 918 -17.59 -47.99 -21.10
CA GLU A 918 -18.56 -47.02 -21.68
C GLU A 918 -19.97 -46.94 -21.03
N PRO A 919 -20.90 -46.03 -21.43
CA PRO A 919 -20.77 -44.68 -22.01
C PRO A 919 -21.66 -43.61 -21.32
N GLY A 920 -21.21 -42.35 -21.34
CA GLY A 920 -22.00 -41.13 -21.08
C GLY A 920 -21.18 -39.91 -21.51
N PHE A 921 -21.71 -39.08 -22.41
CA PHE A 921 -20.98 -38.02 -23.12
C PHE A 921 -20.40 -36.93 -22.18
N SER A 922 -19.07 -36.73 -22.23
CA SER A 922 -18.41 -35.41 -22.20
C SER A 922 -16.96 -35.55 -22.70
N GLY A 923 -16.52 -34.67 -23.62
CA GLY A 923 -15.15 -34.65 -24.13
C GLY A 923 -15.08 -34.28 -25.62
N LEU A 924 -14.72 -33.02 -25.90
CA LEU A 924 -14.29 -32.52 -27.21
C LEU A 924 -13.06 -33.33 -27.67
N GLY A 925 -13.31 -34.34 -28.50
CA GLY A 925 -12.28 -35.04 -29.25
C GLY A 925 -11.89 -34.27 -30.50
N VAL A 926 -10.59 -34.00 -30.66
CA VAL A 926 -10.00 -33.62 -31.95
C VAL A 926 -10.22 -34.78 -32.92
N ALA A 927 -11.08 -34.57 -33.91
CA ALA A 927 -11.24 -35.53 -34.99
C ALA A 927 -9.99 -35.50 -35.89
N THR A 928 -9.18 -36.55 -35.84
CA THR A 928 -8.29 -36.89 -36.94
C THR A 928 -9.09 -37.66 -37.98
N ASP A 929 -9.39 -37.03 -39.11
CA ASP A 929 -9.73 -37.78 -40.32
C ASP A 929 -8.43 -38.36 -40.90
N ALA A 930 -8.41 -39.67 -41.03
CA ALA A 930 -7.34 -40.45 -41.62
C ALA A 930 -7.81 -41.03 -42.96
N GLU A 931 -8.06 -40.17 -43.95
CA GLU A 931 -8.02 -40.59 -45.36
C GLU A 931 -7.66 -39.41 -46.29
N HIS A 932 -6.48 -39.54 -46.92
CA HIS A 932 -5.86 -38.67 -47.97
C HIS A 932 -4.90 -37.54 -47.53
N GLY A 933 -3.65 -37.92 -47.24
CA GLY A 933 -2.48 -37.43 -47.99
C GLY A 933 -1.99 -35.98 -47.80
N THR A 934 -1.00 -35.83 -46.90
CA THR A 934 0.14 -34.89 -46.95
C THR A 934 -0.12 -33.39 -47.21
N SER A 935 -0.07 -32.58 -46.14
CA SER A 935 0.26 -31.15 -46.21
C SER A 935 1.75 -30.95 -45.86
N GLN A 936 2.54 -30.54 -46.86
CA GLN A 936 3.92 -30.07 -46.68
C GLN A 936 3.90 -28.65 -46.10
N ALA A 937 4.47 -28.46 -44.91
CA ALA A 937 4.86 -27.15 -44.42
C ALA A 937 6.11 -26.68 -45.17
N LEU A 938 5.98 -25.66 -46.02
CA LEU A 938 7.10 -25.01 -46.68
C LEU A 938 7.62 -23.89 -45.74
N VAL A 939 8.67 -24.19 -44.98
CA VAL A 939 9.40 -23.18 -44.19
C VAL A 939 10.39 -22.48 -45.11
N GLY A 940 10.16 -21.20 -45.40
CA GLY A 940 11.03 -20.35 -46.20
C GLY A 940 11.62 -19.22 -45.37
N SER A 941 12.82 -19.42 -44.82
CA SER A 941 13.68 -18.37 -44.27
C SER A 941 14.38 -17.60 -45.39
N ALA A 942 14.14 -16.30 -45.53
CA ALA A 942 15.04 -15.39 -46.25
C ALA A 942 14.87 -13.94 -45.76
N LEU A 943 15.77 -13.51 -44.87
CA LEU A 943 16.14 -12.10 -44.70
C LEU A 943 16.93 -11.66 -45.94
N GLN A 944 16.51 -10.59 -46.61
CA GLN A 944 17.45 -9.69 -47.28
C GLN A 944 16.91 -8.25 -47.37
N SER A 945 17.72 -7.36 -46.82
CA SER A 945 17.68 -5.91 -46.81
C SER A 945 17.56 -5.23 -48.19
N ALA A 946 16.64 -4.28 -48.34
CA ALA A 946 16.80 -3.06 -49.17
C ALA A 946 15.68 -2.03 -48.87
N PRO A 947 15.98 -0.71 -48.88
CA PRO A 947 15.05 0.34 -48.44
C PRO A 947 14.09 0.73 -49.56
N LEU A 948 12.82 1.04 -49.24
CA LEU A 948 11.90 1.62 -50.21
C LEU A 948 11.46 3.03 -49.80
N VAL A 949 11.70 3.92 -50.75
CA VAL A 949 11.59 5.38 -50.75
C VAL A 949 10.13 5.85 -50.77
N VAL A 950 9.86 6.94 -50.06
CA VAL A 950 8.60 7.72 -50.05
C VAL A 950 8.20 8.19 -51.45
N GLY A 951 6.92 8.01 -51.79
CA GLY A 951 6.26 8.61 -52.95
C GLY A 951 4.80 8.95 -52.63
N THR A 952 4.44 10.21 -52.84
CA THR A 952 3.24 10.93 -52.41
C THR A 952 2.01 10.78 -53.33
N SER A 953 0.81 10.98 -52.76
CA SER A 953 -0.39 11.65 -53.32
C SER A 953 -1.32 10.89 -54.30
N GLU A 954 -2.60 10.69 -53.91
CA GLU A 954 -3.85 11.29 -54.49
C GLU A 954 -5.12 10.39 -54.36
N LEU A 955 -6.29 11.04 -54.29
CA LEU A 955 -7.64 10.61 -53.84
C LEU A 955 -8.53 9.83 -54.85
N VAL A 956 -9.22 8.77 -54.37
CA VAL A 956 -10.66 8.33 -54.59
C VAL A 956 -11.07 7.73 -55.98
N PRO A 957 -12.14 6.86 -56.19
CA PRO A 957 -12.97 5.95 -55.34
C PRO A 957 -13.12 4.46 -55.83
N ALA A 958 -13.64 3.59 -54.95
CA ALA A 958 -14.52 2.40 -55.16
C ALA A 958 -14.27 1.36 -56.29
N ALA A 959 -13.88 0.13 -55.90
CA ALA A 959 -14.62 -1.13 -56.12
C ALA A 959 -13.82 -2.35 -55.57
N PRO A 960 -14.48 -3.42 -55.09
CA PRO A 960 -13.87 -4.54 -54.38
C PRO A 960 -13.46 -5.67 -55.35
N ASP A 961 -12.31 -6.29 -55.11
CA ASP A 961 -12.04 -7.62 -55.67
C ASP A 961 -10.93 -8.30 -54.84
N LEU A 962 -11.31 -8.87 -53.69
CA LEU A 962 -10.51 -9.88 -53.00
C LEU A 962 -11.05 -11.25 -53.38
N LEU A 963 -10.26 -11.90 -54.25
CA LEU A 963 -10.24 -13.30 -54.64
C LEU A 963 -11.12 -14.25 -53.81
N ALA A 964 -12.18 -14.76 -54.45
CA ALA A 964 -13.04 -15.81 -53.91
C ALA A 964 -12.29 -17.16 -53.70
N PRO A 965 -12.53 -17.88 -52.58
CA PRO A 965 -12.04 -19.24 -52.37
C PRO A 965 -12.88 -20.27 -53.18
N PRO A 966 -12.38 -21.51 -53.35
CA PRO A 966 -13.02 -22.53 -54.19
C PRO A 966 -14.37 -23.01 -53.66
N SER A 967 -15.29 -23.30 -54.59
CA SER A 967 -16.65 -23.80 -54.34
C SER A 967 -16.69 -25.12 -53.55
N GLY A 968 -17.44 -25.16 -52.44
CA GLY A 968 -17.84 -26.40 -51.77
C GLY A 968 -17.66 -26.47 -50.25
N ALA A 969 -17.20 -25.40 -49.58
CA ALA A 969 -17.06 -25.39 -48.12
C ALA A 969 -18.34 -24.86 -47.44
N THR A 970 -18.87 -25.60 -46.47
CA THR A 970 -19.74 -25.05 -45.42
C THR A 970 -18.85 -24.34 -44.41
N ASP A 971 -19.02 -23.04 -44.23
CA ASP A 971 -18.24 -22.23 -43.30
C ASP A 971 -19.15 -21.77 -42.14
N LEU A 972 -18.68 -21.95 -40.90
CA LEU A 972 -19.30 -21.44 -39.68
C LEU A 972 -18.38 -20.36 -39.12
N LEU A 973 -18.82 -19.11 -39.16
CA LEU A 973 -18.07 -17.97 -38.64
C LEU A 973 -18.75 -17.49 -37.35
N LEU A 974 -18.03 -17.56 -36.23
CA LEU A 974 -18.42 -16.94 -34.96
C LEU A 974 -17.66 -15.62 -34.84
N ALA A 975 -18.38 -14.51 -34.87
CA ALA A 975 -17.82 -13.18 -34.68
C ALA A 975 -18.17 -12.69 -33.26
N ALA A 976 -17.16 -12.30 -32.49
CA ALA A 976 -17.33 -11.63 -31.21
C ALA A 976 -17.05 -10.12 -31.39
N ASP A 977 -18.10 -9.35 -31.14
CA ASP A 977 -18.23 -7.98 -30.63
C ASP A 977 -17.48 -6.81 -31.32
N GLY A 978 -18.24 -5.85 -31.88
CA GLY A 978 -17.82 -4.44 -32.03
C GLY A 978 -18.25 -3.68 -33.30
N PHE A 979 -19.32 -2.88 -33.21
CA PHE A 979 -19.64 -1.64 -33.97
C PHE A 979 -19.51 -1.56 -35.51
N PHE A 980 -19.54 -2.66 -36.26
CA PHE A 980 -19.67 -2.60 -37.72
C PHE A 980 -20.99 -3.21 -38.20
N LEU A 981 -21.51 -2.69 -39.32
CA LEU A 981 -22.50 -3.40 -40.11
C LEU A 981 -21.83 -4.68 -40.62
N ASP A 982 -22.14 -5.81 -40.01
CA ASP A 982 -21.61 -7.10 -40.47
C ASP A 982 -22.24 -7.42 -41.82
N VAL A 983 -21.43 -7.39 -42.88
CA VAL A 983 -21.85 -7.75 -44.24
C VAL A 983 -21.04 -8.95 -44.70
N MET A 984 -21.68 -10.12 -44.75
CA MET A 984 -21.12 -11.27 -45.47
C MET A 984 -21.65 -11.32 -46.90
N SER A 985 -20.72 -11.37 -47.87
CA SER A 985 -21.00 -11.84 -49.24
C SER A 985 -20.40 -13.23 -49.42
N SER A 986 -21.23 -14.26 -49.36
CA SER A 986 -20.80 -15.65 -49.55
C SER A 986 -20.84 -16.07 -51.03
N GLY A 987 -19.99 -17.04 -51.40
CA GLY A 987 -20.07 -17.75 -52.68
C GLY A 987 -21.25 -18.74 -52.71
N ASP A 988 -21.36 -19.58 -53.75
CA ASP A 988 -22.50 -20.48 -54.02
C ASP A 988 -22.66 -21.69 -53.04
N GLY A 989 -22.66 -21.46 -51.73
CA GLY A 989 -22.82 -22.48 -50.68
C GLY A 989 -23.68 -22.01 -49.50
N ALA A 990 -24.25 -22.95 -48.74
CA ALA A 990 -25.06 -22.65 -47.55
C ALA A 990 -24.19 -22.06 -46.43
N THR A 991 -24.58 -20.90 -45.91
CA THR A 991 -23.82 -20.17 -44.88
C THR A 991 -24.65 -19.79 -43.66
N ALA A 992 -24.06 -19.89 -42.47
CA ALA A 992 -24.69 -19.51 -41.20
C ALA A 992 -23.93 -18.36 -40.54
N LEU A 993 -24.64 -17.29 -40.17
CA LEU A 993 -24.13 -16.13 -39.43
C LEU A 993 -24.88 -16.01 -38.10
N ILE A 994 -24.15 -15.90 -36.98
CA ILE A 994 -24.70 -15.75 -35.64
C ILE A 994 -24.10 -14.47 -35.05
N GLY A 995 -24.93 -13.45 -34.82
CA GLY A 995 -24.53 -12.17 -34.22
C GLY A 995 -24.95 -12.08 -32.75
N THR A 996 -24.04 -11.63 -31.89
CA THR A 996 -24.28 -11.48 -30.44
C THR A 996 -24.56 -10.03 -30.00
N GLY A 997 -24.47 -9.04 -30.90
CA GLY A 997 -24.88 -7.65 -30.67
C GLY A 997 -24.66 -6.72 -31.87
N GLY A 998 -25.65 -5.89 -32.24
CA GLY A 998 -25.63 -4.99 -33.41
C GLY A 998 -26.56 -5.42 -34.56
N ALA A 999 -26.62 -4.65 -35.66
CA ALA A 999 -27.43 -4.94 -36.85
C ALA A 999 -26.66 -5.82 -37.86
N ALA A 1000 -27.13 -7.03 -38.16
CA ALA A 1000 -26.45 -7.98 -39.05
C ALA A 1000 -27.04 -8.04 -40.46
N ARG A 1001 -26.20 -8.16 -41.50
CA ARG A 1001 -26.63 -8.33 -42.89
C ARG A 1001 -25.92 -9.48 -43.60
N GLN A 1002 -26.69 -10.39 -44.19
CA GLN A 1002 -26.17 -11.48 -45.01
C GLN A 1002 -26.76 -11.42 -46.43
N GLN A 1003 -25.89 -11.46 -47.45
CA GLN A 1003 -26.30 -11.42 -48.86
C GLN A 1003 -25.53 -12.47 -49.70
N GLY A 1004 -26.24 -13.46 -50.25
CA GLY A 1004 -25.65 -14.56 -51.02
C GLY A 1004 -26.45 -14.89 -52.31
N PRO A 1005 -25.79 -15.25 -53.43
CA PRO A 1005 -26.46 -15.49 -54.71
C PRO A 1005 -27.07 -16.91 -54.86
N SER A 1006 -26.59 -17.94 -54.15
CA SER A 1006 -27.24 -19.26 -54.09
C SER A 1006 -26.82 -20.12 -52.88
N GLY A 1007 -27.80 -20.62 -52.11
CA GLY A 1007 -27.62 -21.40 -50.87
C GLY A 1007 -28.85 -21.34 -49.94
N ASP A 1008 -29.00 -22.29 -49.00
CA ASP A 1008 -29.96 -22.19 -47.89
C ASP A 1008 -29.23 -21.52 -46.72
N ASP A 1009 -29.44 -20.21 -46.54
CA ASP A 1009 -28.68 -19.38 -45.59
C ASP A 1009 -29.44 -19.16 -44.28
N VAL A 1010 -28.71 -19.14 -43.15
CA VAL A 1010 -29.29 -18.92 -41.82
C VAL A 1010 -28.64 -17.71 -41.15
N LEU A 1011 -29.45 -16.73 -40.76
CA LEU A 1011 -29.02 -15.59 -39.94
C LEU A 1011 -29.72 -15.65 -38.58
N ILE A 1012 -28.92 -15.69 -37.50
CA ILE A 1012 -29.38 -15.56 -36.12
C ILE A 1012 -28.88 -14.22 -35.60
N GLY A 1013 -29.78 -13.26 -35.43
CA GLY A 1013 -29.45 -11.88 -35.07
C GLY A 1013 -29.57 -11.58 -33.58
N GLY A 1014 -28.81 -10.57 -33.12
CA GLY A 1014 -28.85 -10.01 -31.76
C GLY A 1014 -29.83 -8.83 -31.65
N ASP A 1015 -29.60 -7.90 -30.71
CA ASP A 1015 -30.54 -6.79 -30.39
C ASP A 1015 -30.59 -5.63 -31.43
N GLY A 1016 -30.25 -5.86 -32.71
CA GLY A 1016 -30.20 -4.85 -33.78
C GLY A 1016 -31.15 -5.10 -34.97
N ASP A 1017 -31.16 -4.18 -35.95
CA ASP A 1017 -32.00 -4.30 -37.17
C ASP A 1017 -31.36 -5.25 -38.21
N ASP A 1018 -31.79 -6.51 -38.22
CA ASP A 1018 -31.20 -7.55 -39.09
C ASP A 1018 -31.84 -7.65 -40.48
N LEU A 1019 -31.01 -7.93 -41.49
CA LEU A 1019 -31.44 -8.10 -42.89
C LEU A 1019 -30.78 -9.31 -43.57
N LEU A 1020 -31.60 -10.30 -43.92
CA LEU A 1020 -31.19 -11.43 -44.78
C LEU A 1020 -31.72 -11.24 -46.20
N ILE A 1021 -30.82 -11.18 -47.19
CA ILE A 1021 -31.16 -11.12 -48.62
C ILE A 1021 -30.71 -12.42 -49.28
N GLY A 1022 -31.66 -13.34 -49.47
CA GLY A 1022 -31.39 -14.66 -50.04
C GLY A 1022 -31.42 -14.69 -51.58
N GLY A 1023 -30.59 -15.55 -52.15
CA GLY A 1023 -30.62 -15.95 -53.57
C GLY A 1023 -31.71 -16.99 -53.88
N ASP A 1024 -31.43 -17.95 -54.77
CA ASP A 1024 -32.42 -18.93 -55.25
C ASP A 1024 -32.81 -20.05 -54.26
N GLY A 1025 -32.14 -20.13 -53.10
CA GLY A 1025 -32.41 -21.10 -52.00
C GLY A 1025 -33.36 -20.60 -50.90
N GLN A 1026 -33.63 -21.42 -49.88
CA GLN A 1026 -34.55 -21.14 -48.78
C GLN A 1026 -33.78 -20.58 -47.58
N GLY A 1027 -33.79 -19.25 -47.39
CA GLY A 1027 -33.14 -18.60 -46.24
C GLY A 1027 -34.04 -18.52 -44.99
N LEU A 1028 -33.44 -18.59 -43.80
CA LEU A 1028 -34.11 -18.44 -42.50
C LEU A 1028 -33.46 -17.34 -41.65
N LEU A 1029 -34.26 -16.35 -41.23
CA LEU A 1029 -33.88 -15.33 -40.27
C LEU A 1029 -34.55 -15.58 -38.92
N VAL A 1030 -33.77 -15.56 -37.84
CA VAL A 1030 -34.22 -15.65 -36.44
C VAL A 1030 -33.68 -14.42 -35.70
N GLY A 1031 -34.54 -13.54 -35.16
CA GLY A 1031 -34.12 -12.24 -34.60
C GLY A 1031 -34.64 -11.95 -33.19
N GLY A 1032 -33.96 -11.03 -32.49
CA GLY A 1032 -34.34 -10.43 -31.20
C GLY A 1032 -35.40 -9.31 -31.32
N MET A 1033 -35.65 -8.54 -30.25
CA MET A 1033 -36.82 -7.63 -30.12
C MET A 1033 -36.85 -6.38 -31.05
N ALA A 1034 -35.95 -6.28 -32.03
CA ALA A 1034 -35.86 -5.19 -33.01
C ALA A 1034 -36.39 -5.58 -34.41
N ALA A 1035 -36.33 -4.68 -35.42
CA ALA A 1035 -37.04 -4.86 -36.69
C ALA A 1035 -36.29 -5.75 -37.70
N ALA A 1036 -36.84 -6.94 -37.98
CA ALA A 1036 -36.28 -7.90 -38.94
C ALA A 1036 -36.89 -7.79 -40.36
N ASN A 1037 -36.05 -7.73 -41.40
CA ASN A 1037 -36.49 -7.73 -42.81
C ASN A 1037 -35.89 -8.89 -43.61
N VAL A 1038 -36.66 -9.47 -44.54
CA VAL A 1038 -36.22 -10.54 -45.46
C VAL A 1038 -36.51 -10.17 -46.92
N GLY A 1039 -35.53 -10.40 -47.81
CA GLY A 1039 -35.67 -10.27 -49.27
C GLY A 1039 -35.33 -11.57 -50.00
N GLY A 1040 -36.00 -11.87 -51.11
CA GLY A 1040 -35.80 -13.11 -51.89
C GLY A 1040 -36.80 -14.23 -51.54
N LYS A 1041 -36.43 -15.50 -51.74
CA LYS A 1041 -37.23 -16.70 -51.32
C LYS A 1041 -36.99 -17.08 -49.84
N SER A 1042 -36.86 -16.09 -48.97
CA SER A 1042 -36.49 -16.28 -47.55
C SER A 1042 -37.72 -16.18 -46.64
N SER A 1043 -37.68 -16.80 -45.46
CA SER A 1043 -38.76 -16.81 -44.47
C SER A 1043 -38.31 -16.32 -43.08
N LEU A 1044 -39.22 -15.67 -42.35
CA LEU A 1044 -39.05 -15.25 -40.95
C LEU A 1044 -39.47 -16.41 -40.02
N GLY A 1045 -38.58 -16.88 -39.16
CA GLY A 1045 -38.89 -17.89 -38.14
C GLY A 1045 -39.21 -17.23 -36.80
N GLN A 1046 -40.45 -17.31 -36.33
CA GLN A 1046 -40.78 -17.04 -34.92
C GLN A 1046 -40.62 -18.32 -34.12
N ALA A 1047 -39.66 -18.35 -33.19
CA ALA A 1047 -39.59 -19.37 -32.15
C ALA A 1047 -39.70 -18.68 -30.78
N VAL A 1048 -40.92 -18.30 -30.41
CA VAL A 1048 -41.27 -18.14 -29.00
C VAL A 1048 -41.65 -19.55 -28.52
N PRO A 1049 -41.01 -20.11 -27.48
CA PRO A 1049 -41.47 -21.36 -26.89
C PRO A 1049 -42.89 -21.18 -26.33
N ASP A 1050 -43.81 -22.08 -26.68
CA ASP A 1050 -45.25 -22.07 -26.35
C ASP A 1050 -45.60 -21.93 -24.85
N TRP A 1051 -44.64 -21.96 -23.93
CA TRP A 1051 -44.87 -21.76 -22.49
C TRP A 1051 -44.88 -20.28 -22.06
N PHE A 1052 -44.42 -19.35 -22.90
CA PHE A 1052 -44.39 -17.92 -22.58
C PHE A 1052 -45.72 -17.20 -22.85
N ASP A 1053 -46.52 -17.70 -23.81
CA ASP A 1053 -47.87 -17.18 -24.09
C ASP A 1053 -48.88 -17.55 -22.99
N GLU A 1054 -48.67 -18.64 -22.24
CA GLU A 1054 -49.50 -19.00 -21.08
C GLU A 1054 -49.18 -18.13 -19.86
N LEU A 1055 -47.92 -17.68 -19.70
CA LEU A 1055 -47.52 -16.77 -18.62
C LEU A 1055 -47.96 -15.32 -18.89
N ALA A 1056 -47.85 -14.85 -20.13
CA ALA A 1056 -48.36 -13.54 -20.54
C ALA A 1056 -49.90 -13.48 -20.50
N GLY A 1057 -50.58 -14.60 -20.79
CA GLY A 1057 -52.03 -14.73 -20.65
C GLY A 1057 -52.53 -14.73 -19.20
N ALA A 1058 -51.78 -15.34 -18.26
CA ALA A 1058 -52.13 -15.36 -16.84
C ALA A 1058 -51.92 -13.99 -16.16
N VAL A 1059 -50.87 -13.26 -16.53
CA VAL A 1059 -50.59 -11.90 -16.01
C VAL A 1059 -51.57 -10.87 -16.58
N ALA A 1060 -52.04 -11.02 -17.82
CA ALA A 1060 -53.03 -10.12 -18.43
C ALA A 1060 -54.47 -10.35 -17.94
N ALA A 1061 -54.81 -11.54 -17.40
CA ALA A 1061 -56.15 -11.85 -16.90
C ALA A 1061 -56.36 -11.51 -15.41
N GLY A 1062 -55.30 -11.24 -14.65
CA GLY A 1062 -55.37 -10.93 -13.21
C GLY A 1062 -55.37 -9.44 -12.85
N MET A 1063 -55.24 -8.53 -13.83
CA MET A 1063 -55.09 -7.08 -13.59
C MET A 1063 -56.27 -6.21 -14.06
N ASP A 1064 -57.43 -6.81 -14.36
CA ASP A 1064 -58.66 -6.07 -14.67
C ASP A 1064 -59.88 -6.57 -13.87
N ASP A 1065 -59.83 -6.43 -12.54
CA ASP A 1065 -60.99 -5.96 -11.80
C ASP A 1065 -60.61 -5.10 -10.58
N GLY A 1066 -60.94 -3.82 -10.65
CA GLY A 1066 -60.81 -2.93 -9.50
C GLY A 1066 -61.84 -3.27 -8.43
N ALA A 1067 -61.44 -3.96 -7.36
CA ALA A 1067 -62.13 -3.89 -6.06
C ALA A 1067 -61.28 -4.44 -4.89
N ALA A 1068 -61.04 -3.55 -3.92
CA ALA A 1068 -60.61 -3.77 -2.54
C ALA A 1068 -60.61 -5.22 -1.97
N GLY A 1069 -59.39 -5.69 -1.65
CA GLY A 1069 -59.06 -6.43 -0.43
C GLY A 1069 -59.23 -7.94 -0.43
N VAL A 1070 -58.16 -8.68 -0.75
CA VAL A 1070 -57.85 -10.04 -0.24
C VAL A 1070 -56.31 -10.22 -0.19
N ASP A 1071 -55.85 -10.98 0.80
CA ASP A 1071 -54.47 -11.38 1.13
C ASP A 1071 -53.82 -12.26 0.03
N ASP A 1072 -52.64 -11.88 -0.46
CA ASP A 1072 -52.02 -12.40 -1.70
C ASP A 1072 -50.76 -13.26 -1.43
N SER A 1073 -50.80 -14.05 -0.35
CA SER A 1073 -49.69 -14.94 0.04
C SER A 1073 -49.53 -16.18 -0.86
N ALA A 1074 -50.50 -16.52 -1.72
CA ALA A 1074 -50.41 -17.69 -2.59
C ALA A 1074 -49.63 -17.44 -3.90
N ALA A 1075 -49.63 -16.19 -4.42
CA ALA A 1075 -48.94 -15.86 -5.66
C ALA A 1075 -47.41 -15.74 -5.47
N PHE A 1076 -46.96 -15.39 -4.27
CA PHE A 1076 -45.54 -15.28 -3.94
C PHE A 1076 -44.87 -16.65 -3.74
N ASP A 1077 -45.59 -17.62 -3.18
CA ASP A 1077 -45.07 -18.97 -2.93
C ASP A 1077 -44.88 -19.77 -4.25
N GLU A 1078 -45.70 -19.56 -5.29
CA GLU A 1078 -45.49 -20.17 -6.61
C GLU A 1078 -44.32 -19.53 -7.39
N LEU A 1079 -44.10 -18.22 -7.23
CA LEU A 1079 -42.96 -17.50 -7.82
C LEU A 1079 -41.63 -17.84 -7.14
N TRP A 1080 -41.64 -18.11 -5.84
CA TRP A 1080 -40.45 -18.52 -5.08
C TRP A 1080 -40.02 -19.97 -5.40
N ALA A 1081 -40.97 -20.87 -5.62
CA ALA A 1081 -40.68 -22.25 -6.04
C ALA A 1081 -40.06 -22.35 -7.45
N ALA A 1082 -40.47 -21.47 -8.38
CA ALA A 1082 -39.88 -21.39 -9.72
C ALA A 1082 -38.46 -20.79 -9.71
N TRP A 1083 -38.13 -19.98 -8.70
CA TRP A 1083 -36.79 -19.40 -8.53
C TRP A 1083 -35.81 -20.39 -7.88
N GLU A 1084 -36.28 -21.24 -6.96
CA GLU A 1084 -35.47 -22.33 -6.38
C GLU A 1084 -35.10 -23.43 -7.40
N GLU A 1085 -35.93 -23.67 -8.43
CA GLU A 1085 -35.58 -24.63 -9.50
C GLU A 1085 -34.57 -24.07 -10.52
N LEU A 1086 -34.36 -22.74 -10.56
CA LEU A 1086 -33.40 -22.08 -11.45
C LEU A 1086 -31.99 -21.97 -10.83
N ALA A 1087 -31.87 -22.09 -9.50
CA ALA A 1087 -30.61 -22.01 -8.76
C ALA A 1087 -29.81 -23.33 -8.73
N ASP A 1088 -30.39 -24.43 -9.21
CA ASP A 1088 -29.79 -25.78 -9.17
C ASP A 1088 -29.14 -26.19 -10.53
N TRP A 1089 -28.92 -25.23 -11.44
CA TRP A 1089 -28.32 -25.44 -12.77
C TRP A 1089 -27.11 -24.53 -13.09
N THR A 1090 -26.27 -24.24 -12.09
CA THR A 1090 -24.90 -23.68 -12.28
C THR A 1090 -23.86 -24.44 -11.49
#